data_AF-A0A5N6JWD5-F1
#
_entry.id   AF-A0A5N6JWD5-F1
#
_cell.length_a   1.000
_cell.length_b   1.000
_cell.length_c   1.000
_cell.angle_alpha   90.00
_cell.angle_beta   90.00
_cell.angle_gamma   90.00
#
_symmetry.space_group_name_H-M   'P 1'
#
loop_
_entity.id
_entity.type
_entity.pdbx_description
1 polymer ?
#
loop_
_entity_poly.entity_id
_entity_poly.type
_entity_poly.pdbx_seq_one_letter_code
_entity_poly.pdbx_strand_id
1 'polypeptide(L)'
;MAAKIVKGAELSVMKQSQAVVNVQTDYSDQFSLEIRSCPIWKQSGILCRNFKDPIYKPDDALKLLNHFLDVTTPWIGSPSFQRIIQQHGLGLSLKAPYLMHAILAFSASHLNYLQPEEKKYSIAFVLHYALSLSSYSLQLREGFDSSNADATIASSYLHTMLAFKNVQFQSSHETDDDVGGELTWLRAMRGVSILWDTSDMRSHLKGSVLLDMEKDGTCSYGQVNDTDSWAPEVSREIYKLFEVDCDPDTFKDSYEGPLNSLCQLMQLGNAHEMICKFMSFVGELPSSFVQLLDQKDPRALLLLCYWSALLGQIDSWWVMGPANVLGGKLKALRFLDKWQEPDLRSSFRSEILTSFCYFTETINLSNKQLQIFSTQRNLLHLVQFKMSAPQRFVVVAGAAGNLGSRIALNLRKRNVAVKALVRPGTAASRTQRLRDAGVIIAEVDMNDVTAITKSVTGATTVVSALQGLRGVILGVQGRLLEASVAAKVQRFIPSDYSLDFTKCDPGTNRNLDLRREFHTKLDASGIQWTSVLNGAFMELLTTGQIPIINDRWHRIMHFGSADQKLDYTTIPDTAAYTAAVAADSNPTPRFLRIAGSSINAKDLAAIATKVRGEQYTPMWIGSVGLLRVFISILKFVIGGEENKIFPPWQGMQYLENMVSGKGKLDPIDNDRYPDLEWTTVEKGIIEADAEKKNKSD
;
A
#
# COMPACT_ATOMS: atom_id res chain seq x y z
N MET A 1 11.53 -45.77 17.42
CA MET A 1 11.64 -44.66 18.39
C MET A 1 11.59 -43.27 17.73
N ALA A 2 11.86 -43.11 16.43
CA ALA A 2 11.58 -41.86 15.69
C ALA A 2 10.13 -41.74 15.15
N ALA A 3 9.37 -42.83 15.06
CA ALA A 3 7.96 -42.82 14.62
C ALA A 3 6.92 -42.67 15.77
N LYS A 4 7.38 -42.46 17.02
CA LYS A 4 6.52 -42.15 18.18
C LYS A 4 6.66 -40.71 18.70
N ILE A 5 7.58 -39.92 18.11
CA ILE A 5 7.77 -38.50 18.43
C ILE A 5 6.90 -37.60 17.54
N VAL A 6 6.48 -38.09 16.36
CA VAL A 6 5.70 -37.28 15.40
C VAL A 6 4.18 -37.35 15.64
N LYS A 7 3.66 -38.34 16.37
CA LYS A 7 2.21 -38.45 16.68
C LYS A 7 1.79 -37.85 18.04
N GLY A 8 2.73 -37.38 18.84
CA GLY A 8 2.49 -36.70 20.13
C GLY A 8 2.49 -35.18 20.06
N ALA A 9 3.09 -34.60 19.01
CA ALA A 9 3.17 -33.15 18.82
C ALA A 9 1.89 -32.56 18.20
N GLU A 10 1.10 -33.33 17.45
CA GLU A 10 -0.10 -32.82 16.78
C GLU A 10 -1.36 -32.77 17.67
N LEU A 11 -1.42 -33.50 18.78
CA LEU A 11 -2.55 -33.42 19.74
C LEU A 11 -2.34 -32.44 20.90
N SER A 12 -1.10 -31.95 21.13
CA SER A 12 -0.80 -30.93 22.16
C SER A 12 -1.04 -29.51 21.65
N VAL A 13 -0.82 -29.26 20.36
CA VAL A 13 -0.97 -27.93 19.74
C VAL A 13 -2.46 -27.57 19.52
N MET A 14 -3.33 -28.55 19.30
CA MET A 14 -4.78 -28.29 19.17
C MET A 14 -5.51 -28.07 20.51
N LYS A 15 -4.95 -28.49 21.66
CA LYS A 15 -5.57 -28.22 22.98
C LYS A 15 -5.12 -26.92 23.64
N GLN A 16 -3.94 -26.39 23.31
CA GLN A 16 -3.52 -25.07 23.83
C GLN A 16 -4.13 -23.89 23.06
N SER A 17 -4.48 -24.05 21.78
CA SER A 17 -5.11 -22.98 21.00
C SER A 17 -6.58 -22.70 21.39
N GLN A 18 -7.24 -23.64 22.09
CA GLN A 18 -8.65 -23.49 22.48
C GLN A 18 -8.83 -23.07 23.95
N ALA A 19 -7.76 -23.16 24.76
CA ALA A 19 -7.75 -22.69 26.15
C ALA A 19 -7.34 -21.21 26.28
N VAL A 20 -6.54 -20.66 25.35
CA VAL A 20 -6.16 -19.23 25.38
C VAL A 20 -7.33 -18.32 24.94
N VAL A 21 -8.20 -18.79 24.06
CA VAL A 21 -9.36 -18.01 23.57
C VAL A 21 -10.48 -17.90 24.63
N ASN A 22 -10.61 -18.88 25.52
CA ASN A 22 -11.69 -18.91 26.51
C ASN A 22 -11.33 -18.32 27.90
N VAL A 23 -10.07 -17.93 28.14
CA VAL A 23 -9.66 -17.26 29.40
C VAL A 23 -9.64 -15.72 29.26
N GLN A 24 -9.57 -15.19 28.03
CA GLN A 24 -9.46 -13.74 27.80
C GLN A 24 -10.78 -12.96 27.83
N THR A 25 -11.93 -13.61 27.61
CA THR A 25 -13.24 -12.94 27.66
C THR A 25 -13.74 -12.69 29.08
N ASP A 26 -13.42 -13.57 30.05
CA ASP A 26 -13.86 -13.40 31.44
C ASP A 26 -13.01 -12.37 32.22
N TYR A 27 -11.71 -12.22 31.88
CA TYR A 27 -10.84 -11.23 32.51
C TYR A 27 -11.20 -9.79 32.11
N SER A 28 -11.61 -9.52 30.86
CA SER A 28 -11.99 -8.18 30.39
C SER A 28 -13.12 -7.55 31.24
N ASP A 29 -14.16 -8.31 31.53
CA ASP A 29 -15.35 -7.81 32.19
C ASP A 29 -15.17 -7.70 33.71
N GLN A 30 -14.50 -8.67 34.35
CA GLN A 30 -14.13 -8.57 35.77
C GLN A 30 -13.08 -7.49 36.04
N PHE A 31 -12.07 -7.35 35.17
CA PHE A 31 -11.01 -6.36 35.32
C PHE A 31 -11.49 -4.93 35.04
N SER A 32 -12.40 -4.74 34.07
CA SER A 32 -13.06 -3.45 33.85
C SER A 32 -13.98 -3.06 35.02
N LEU A 33 -14.61 -4.03 35.69
CA LEU A 33 -15.37 -3.81 36.93
C LEU A 33 -14.45 -3.42 38.11
N GLU A 34 -13.31 -4.09 38.28
CA GLU A 34 -12.32 -3.77 39.33
C GLU A 34 -11.70 -2.39 39.14
N ILE A 35 -11.31 -2.02 37.90
CA ILE A 35 -10.80 -0.68 37.57
C ILE A 35 -11.87 0.40 37.81
N ARG A 36 -13.14 0.17 37.40
CA ARG A 36 -14.27 1.09 37.66
C ARG A 36 -14.56 1.27 39.16
N SER A 37 -14.24 0.25 39.97
CA SER A 37 -14.44 0.27 41.42
C SER A 37 -13.28 0.92 42.18
N CYS A 38 -12.10 1.04 41.57
CA CYS A 38 -10.90 1.59 42.17
C CYS A 38 -11.12 3.07 42.59
N PRO A 39 -10.98 3.43 43.88
CA PRO A 39 -11.26 4.77 44.39
C PRO A 39 -10.45 5.88 43.70
N ILE A 40 -9.22 5.55 43.30
CA ILE A 40 -8.30 6.43 42.58
C ILE A 40 -8.90 6.88 41.24
N TRP A 41 -9.59 5.99 40.52
CA TRP A 41 -10.24 6.30 39.22
C TRP A 41 -11.45 7.23 39.38
N LYS A 42 -12.11 7.22 40.53
CA LYS A 42 -13.27 8.08 40.81
C LYS A 42 -12.86 9.49 41.25
N GLN A 43 -11.70 9.65 41.89
CA GLN A 43 -11.25 10.92 42.49
C GLN A 43 -10.27 11.72 41.61
N SER A 44 -9.52 11.07 40.72
CA SER A 44 -8.34 11.64 40.05
C SER A 44 -8.59 12.57 38.86
N GLY A 45 -9.84 12.84 38.46
CA GLY A 45 -10.13 13.65 37.26
C GLY A 45 -9.71 13.01 35.92
N ILE A 46 -9.11 11.81 35.96
CA ILE A 46 -8.54 11.06 34.82
C ILE A 46 -9.59 10.68 33.78
N LEU A 47 -10.80 10.36 34.22
CA LEU A 47 -11.96 10.11 33.35
C LEU A 47 -12.53 11.39 32.72
N CYS A 48 -11.94 12.55 33.02
CA CYS A 48 -12.37 13.86 32.55
C CYS A 48 -13.90 14.05 32.68
N ARG A 49 -14.52 13.59 33.77
CA ARG A 49 -16.00 13.60 33.93
C ARG A 49 -16.62 15.00 33.83
N ASN A 50 -15.82 16.04 34.08
CA ASN A 50 -16.20 17.44 33.95
C ASN A 50 -16.03 17.99 32.52
N PHE A 51 -15.25 17.31 31.69
CA PHE A 51 -15.13 17.60 30.26
C PHE A 51 -16.34 17.02 29.54
N LYS A 52 -17.21 17.92 29.04
CA LYS A 52 -18.41 17.54 28.30
C LYS A 52 -18.16 17.77 26.82
N ASP A 53 -17.85 16.69 26.13
CA ASP A 53 -17.79 16.67 24.67
C ASP A 53 -18.90 15.74 24.13
N PRO A 54 -19.59 16.10 23.05
CA PRO A 54 -20.66 15.28 22.48
C PRO A 54 -20.16 13.96 21.88
N ILE A 55 -18.86 13.85 21.59
CA ILE A 55 -18.24 12.75 20.85
C ILE A 55 -17.34 11.90 21.76
N TYR A 56 -16.48 12.52 22.58
CA TYR A 56 -15.62 11.79 23.52
C TYR A 56 -16.25 11.66 24.91
N LYS A 57 -16.48 10.41 25.36
CA LYS A 57 -17.11 10.14 26.65
C LYS A 57 -16.07 9.63 27.67
N PRO A 58 -16.31 9.84 28.98
CA PRO A 58 -15.45 9.29 30.03
C PRO A 58 -15.14 7.79 29.90
N ASP A 59 -16.10 6.98 29.45
CA ASP A 59 -15.93 5.54 29.25
C ASP A 59 -14.98 5.21 28.08
N ASP A 60 -14.77 6.12 27.14
CA ASP A 60 -13.81 5.91 26.04
C ASP A 60 -12.36 5.92 26.54
N ALA A 61 -12.06 6.56 27.69
CA ALA A 61 -10.74 6.52 28.32
C ALA A 61 -10.36 5.08 28.74
N LEU A 62 -11.34 4.26 29.14
CA LEU A 62 -11.10 2.85 29.45
C LEU A 62 -10.70 2.05 28.20
N LYS A 63 -11.26 2.39 27.02
CA LYS A 63 -10.87 1.75 25.76
C LYS A 63 -9.43 2.09 25.38
N LEU A 64 -8.99 3.32 25.63
CA LEU A 64 -7.60 3.73 25.42
C LEU A 64 -6.64 2.98 26.33
N LEU A 65 -7.04 2.75 27.58
CA LEU A 65 -6.24 1.97 28.53
C LEU A 65 -6.21 0.49 28.16
N ASN A 66 -7.34 -0.10 27.79
CA ASN A 66 -7.38 -1.49 27.33
C ASN A 66 -6.50 -1.68 26.10
N HIS A 67 -6.55 -0.76 25.13
CA HIS A 67 -5.63 -0.74 24.00
C HIS A 67 -4.16 -0.67 24.42
N PHE A 68 -3.85 0.08 25.50
CA PHE A 68 -2.51 0.11 26.06
C PHE A 68 -2.06 -1.25 26.62
N LEU A 69 -2.95 -2.01 27.26
CA LEU A 69 -2.62 -3.26 27.94
C LEU A 69 -2.68 -4.48 27.01
N ASP A 70 -3.62 -4.50 26.08
CA ASP A 70 -4.00 -5.69 25.31
C ASP A 70 -3.17 -5.87 24.04
N VAL A 71 -2.66 -4.78 23.45
CA VAL A 71 -1.91 -4.85 22.20
C VAL A 71 -0.48 -5.33 22.46
N THR A 72 -0.20 -6.56 22.05
CA THR A 72 1.10 -7.24 22.26
C THR A 72 2.06 -7.13 21.09
N THR A 73 1.58 -6.82 19.88
CA THR A 73 2.44 -6.51 18.74
C THR A 73 3.18 -5.19 18.98
N PRO A 74 4.47 -5.04 18.63
CA PRO A 74 5.21 -3.80 18.87
C PRO A 74 4.58 -2.57 18.20
N TRP A 75 4.23 -1.59 19.01
CA TRP A 75 3.65 -0.29 18.60
C TRP A 75 4.13 0.88 19.49
N ILE A 76 4.73 0.59 20.65
CA ILE A 76 5.34 1.54 21.58
C ILE A 76 6.86 1.31 21.61
N GLY A 77 7.62 2.02 20.78
CA GLY A 77 9.08 1.91 20.81
C GLY A 77 9.56 0.49 20.53
N SER A 78 10.67 0.07 21.15
CA SER A 78 11.18 -1.30 20.98
C SER A 78 10.28 -2.33 21.69
N PRO A 79 10.34 -3.62 21.31
CA PRO A 79 9.61 -4.67 22.04
C PRO A 79 9.96 -4.76 23.53
N SER A 80 11.23 -4.50 23.89
CA SER A 80 11.66 -4.46 25.28
C SER A 80 11.03 -3.29 26.02
N PHE A 81 11.08 -2.09 25.44
CA PHE A 81 10.50 -0.88 26.02
C PHE A 81 8.99 -1.04 26.22
N GLN A 82 8.27 -1.51 25.19
CA GLN A 82 6.84 -1.77 25.27
C GLN A 82 6.51 -2.73 26.41
N ARG A 83 7.24 -3.85 26.53
CA ARG A 83 7.00 -4.84 27.58
C ARG A 83 7.12 -4.23 28.96
N ILE A 84 8.18 -3.45 29.22
CA ILE A 84 8.42 -2.84 30.54
C ILE A 84 7.35 -1.77 30.82
N ILE A 85 7.03 -0.91 29.85
CA ILE A 85 6.00 0.13 29.99
C ILE A 85 4.60 -0.47 30.18
N GLN A 86 4.22 -1.53 29.47
CA GLN A 86 2.92 -2.19 29.65
C GLN A 86 2.84 -2.94 30.98
N GLN A 87 3.93 -3.59 31.41
CA GLN A 87 3.99 -4.34 32.66
C GLN A 87 3.93 -3.45 33.90
N HIS A 88 4.61 -2.30 33.90
CA HIS A 88 4.75 -1.44 35.08
C HIS A 88 3.99 -0.11 34.98
N GLY A 89 3.74 0.39 33.77
CA GLY A 89 3.20 1.73 33.52
C GLY A 89 1.83 1.97 34.13
N LEU A 90 0.93 0.97 34.13
CA LEU A 90 -0.36 1.10 34.79
C LEU A 90 -0.19 1.34 36.29
N GLY A 91 0.59 0.49 36.98
CA GLY A 91 0.83 0.62 38.42
C GLY A 91 1.43 1.96 38.82
N LEU A 92 2.38 2.46 38.02
CA LEU A 92 2.98 3.79 38.18
C LEU A 92 1.94 4.91 37.95
N SER A 93 1.16 4.80 36.87
CA SER A 93 0.20 5.82 36.44
C SER A 93 -0.97 6.05 37.41
N LEU A 94 -1.31 5.05 38.23
CA LEU A 94 -2.34 5.20 39.28
C LEU A 94 -1.96 6.24 40.33
N LYS A 95 -0.66 6.48 40.55
CA LYS A 95 -0.14 7.49 41.49
C LYS A 95 0.39 8.74 40.80
N ALA A 96 0.45 8.73 39.47
CA ALA A 96 1.04 9.76 38.64
C ALA A 96 0.07 10.15 37.50
N PRO A 97 -0.84 11.11 37.72
CA PRO A 97 -1.84 11.51 36.71
C PRO A 97 -1.22 11.97 35.39
N TYR A 98 -0.04 12.60 35.44
CA TYR A 98 0.71 13.00 34.26
C TYR A 98 1.11 11.81 33.38
N LEU A 99 1.55 10.69 33.99
CA LEU A 99 1.86 9.45 33.28
C LEU A 99 0.61 8.79 32.71
N MET A 100 -0.49 8.76 33.49
CA MET A 100 -1.75 8.20 33.01
C MET A 100 -2.21 8.94 31.74
N HIS A 101 -2.20 10.27 31.78
CA HIS A 101 -2.57 11.06 30.62
C HIS A 101 -1.58 10.89 29.45
N ALA A 102 -0.30 10.64 29.70
CA ALA A 102 0.66 10.32 28.64
C ALA A 102 0.32 8.99 27.95
N ILE A 103 0.01 7.95 28.73
CA ILE A 103 -0.43 6.63 28.25
C ILE A 103 -1.70 6.78 27.40
N LEU A 104 -2.71 7.46 27.93
CA LEU A 104 -3.99 7.67 27.23
C LEU A 104 -3.79 8.48 25.94
N ALA A 105 -2.93 9.52 25.96
CA ALA A 105 -2.61 10.29 24.77
C ALA A 105 -1.90 9.45 23.70
N PHE A 106 -0.95 8.59 24.10
CA PHE A 106 -0.24 7.70 23.17
C PHE A 106 -1.19 6.67 22.55
N SER A 107 -2.04 6.04 23.37
CA SER A 107 -3.10 5.12 22.90
C SER A 107 -4.10 5.80 21.97
N ALA A 108 -4.60 6.99 22.33
CA ALA A 108 -5.50 7.75 21.49
C ALA A 108 -4.85 8.12 20.15
N SER A 109 -3.57 8.50 20.17
CA SER A 109 -2.81 8.78 18.96
C SER A 109 -2.66 7.56 18.06
N HIS A 110 -2.40 6.37 18.63
CA HIS A 110 -2.31 5.13 17.85
C HIS A 110 -3.67 4.69 17.31
N LEU A 111 -4.73 4.75 18.12
CA LEU A 111 -6.08 4.44 17.66
C LEU A 111 -6.57 5.41 16.59
N ASN A 112 -6.21 6.69 16.68
CA ASN A 112 -6.48 7.67 15.62
C ASN A 112 -5.73 7.34 14.31
N TYR A 113 -4.55 6.71 14.39
CA TYR A 113 -3.83 6.20 13.22
C TYR A 113 -4.52 4.97 12.61
N LEU A 114 -5.02 4.05 13.46
CA LEU A 114 -5.72 2.84 13.02
C LEU A 114 -7.16 3.09 12.56
N GLN A 115 -7.81 4.14 13.06
CA GLN A 115 -9.23 4.47 12.85
C GLN A 115 -9.41 6.00 12.69
N PRO A 116 -8.87 6.62 11.62
CA PRO A 116 -8.88 8.07 11.41
C PRO A 116 -10.29 8.66 11.22
N GLU A 117 -11.27 7.83 10.84
CA GLU A 117 -12.68 8.20 10.74
C GLU A 117 -13.35 8.45 12.11
N GLU A 118 -12.81 7.85 13.17
CA GLU A 118 -13.34 7.93 14.53
C GLU A 118 -12.80 9.18 15.25
N LYS A 119 -13.47 10.32 15.03
CA LYS A 119 -13.08 11.64 15.57
C LYS A 119 -12.86 11.68 17.08
N LYS A 120 -13.44 10.77 17.86
CA LYS A 120 -13.23 10.69 19.31
C LYS A 120 -11.76 10.51 19.69
N TYR A 121 -10.96 9.82 18.86
CA TYR A 121 -9.55 9.56 19.18
C TYR A 121 -8.65 10.78 18.96
N SER A 122 -8.92 11.61 17.95
CA SER A 122 -8.20 12.88 17.79
C SER A 122 -8.52 13.86 18.93
N ILE A 123 -9.79 13.92 19.36
CA ILE A 123 -10.22 14.71 20.52
C ILE A 123 -9.53 14.23 21.80
N ALA A 124 -9.55 12.91 22.05
CA ALA A 124 -8.94 12.31 23.23
C ALA A 124 -7.41 12.53 23.27
N PHE A 125 -6.74 12.44 22.13
CA PHE A 125 -5.31 12.74 22.01
C PHE A 125 -5.01 14.18 22.43
N VAL A 126 -5.70 15.18 21.88
CA VAL A 126 -5.49 16.60 22.22
C VAL A 126 -5.73 16.85 23.71
N LEU A 127 -6.82 16.31 24.26
CA LEU A 127 -7.18 16.46 25.67
C LEU A 127 -6.12 15.87 26.60
N HIS A 128 -5.82 14.58 26.44
CA HIS A 128 -4.92 13.88 27.35
C HIS A 128 -3.47 14.33 27.16
N TYR A 129 -3.06 14.72 25.95
CA TYR A 129 -1.71 15.25 25.75
C TYR A 129 -1.52 16.60 26.47
N ALA A 130 -2.50 17.51 26.39
CA ALA A 130 -2.45 18.78 27.11
C ALA A 130 -2.48 18.61 28.64
N LEU A 131 -3.34 17.73 29.16
CA LEU A 131 -3.39 17.39 30.59
C LEU A 131 -2.09 16.75 31.07
N SER A 132 -1.50 15.87 30.27
CA SER A 132 -0.22 15.24 30.58
C SER A 132 0.90 16.25 30.63
N LEU A 133 1.06 17.10 29.61
CA LEU A 133 2.12 18.12 29.57
C LEU A 133 2.02 19.12 30.72
N SER A 134 0.81 19.61 31.03
CA SER A 134 0.59 20.58 32.11
C SER A 134 0.93 19.99 33.48
N SER A 135 0.43 18.80 33.80
CA SER A 135 0.70 18.13 35.08
C SER A 135 2.16 17.63 35.18
N TYR A 136 2.76 17.18 34.08
CA TYR A 136 4.18 16.83 34.04
C TYR A 136 5.09 18.05 34.27
N SER A 137 4.76 19.19 33.66
CA SER A 137 5.50 20.44 33.87
C SER A 137 5.44 20.90 35.33
N LEU A 138 4.33 20.64 36.03
CA LEU A 138 4.23 20.89 37.48
C LEU A 138 5.12 19.92 38.26
N GLN A 139 5.08 18.63 37.94
CA GLN A 139 5.92 17.61 38.58
C GLN A 139 7.41 17.94 38.46
N LEU A 140 7.87 18.37 37.29
CA LEU A 140 9.27 18.75 37.08
C LEU A 140 9.72 19.94 37.95
N ARG A 141 8.79 20.83 38.36
CA ARG A 141 9.08 21.97 39.25
C ARG A 141 9.09 21.56 40.72
N GLU A 142 8.27 20.60 41.10
CA GLU A 142 8.18 20.08 42.47
C GLU A 142 9.34 19.14 42.81
N GLY A 143 10.09 18.68 41.80
CA GLY A 143 11.20 17.75 41.96
C GLY A 143 10.71 16.30 41.94
N PHE A 144 11.62 15.37 42.21
CA PHE A 144 11.33 13.95 42.19
C PHE A 144 12.01 13.24 43.36
N ASP A 145 11.43 12.12 43.76
CA ASP A 145 11.94 11.21 44.77
C ASP A 145 11.75 9.76 44.32
N SER A 146 12.12 8.79 45.16
CA SER A 146 11.99 7.36 44.84
C SER A 146 10.55 6.89 44.61
N SER A 147 9.53 7.69 44.97
CA SER A 147 8.12 7.33 44.78
C SER A 147 7.57 7.75 43.41
N ASN A 148 8.17 8.76 42.78
CA ASN A 148 7.68 9.34 41.51
C ASN A 148 8.73 9.38 40.37
N ALA A 149 9.99 9.05 40.65
CA ALA A 149 11.08 9.05 39.66
C ALA A 149 10.75 8.16 38.45
N ASP A 150 10.29 6.92 38.69
CA ASP A 150 9.90 5.98 37.63
C ASP A 150 8.80 6.55 36.74
N ALA A 151 7.76 7.12 37.37
CA ALA A 151 6.63 7.67 36.61
C ALA A 151 7.04 8.92 35.81
N THR A 152 7.92 9.74 36.38
CA THR A 152 8.45 10.96 35.74
C THR A 152 9.25 10.60 34.50
N ILE A 153 10.17 9.64 34.61
CA ILE A 153 10.98 9.19 33.48
C ILE A 153 10.16 8.47 32.41
N ALA A 154 9.24 7.58 32.80
CA ALA A 154 8.33 6.92 31.86
C ALA A 154 7.49 7.95 31.07
N SER A 155 7.07 9.03 31.72
CA SER A 155 6.35 10.13 31.07
C SER A 155 7.24 10.88 30.09
N SER A 156 8.50 11.13 30.45
CA SER A 156 9.50 11.75 29.59
C SER A 156 9.72 10.97 28.28
N TYR A 157 9.79 9.63 28.36
CA TYR A 157 9.88 8.78 27.17
C TYR A 157 8.65 8.91 26.27
N LEU A 158 7.44 8.77 26.83
CA LEU A 158 6.21 8.90 26.04
C LEU A 158 6.06 10.31 25.44
N HIS A 159 6.43 11.36 26.17
CA HIS A 159 6.43 12.73 25.65
C HIS A 159 7.45 12.95 24.55
N THR A 160 8.63 12.35 24.64
CA THR A 160 9.64 12.37 23.57
C THR A 160 9.08 11.78 22.27
N MET A 161 8.40 10.64 22.37
CA MET A 161 7.78 9.97 21.23
C MET A 161 6.61 10.81 20.66
N LEU A 162 5.77 11.39 21.53
CA LEU A 162 4.65 12.27 21.12
C LEU A 162 5.16 13.59 20.49
N ALA A 163 6.21 14.18 21.04
CA ALA A 163 6.85 15.38 20.51
C ALA A 163 7.39 15.12 19.11
N PHE A 164 8.12 14.02 18.91
CA PHE A 164 8.61 13.63 17.58
C PHE A 164 7.47 13.39 16.60
N LYS A 165 6.44 12.62 17.00
CA LYS A 165 5.23 12.36 16.20
C LYS A 165 4.53 13.66 15.74
N ASN A 166 4.62 14.72 16.53
CA ASN A 166 3.97 15.99 16.23
C ASN A 166 4.80 16.96 15.36
N VAL A 167 6.07 16.66 15.05
CA VAL A 167 6.90 17.46 14.13
C VAL A 167 6.22 17.65 12.76
N GLN A 168 5.49 16.63 12.30
CA GLN A 168 4.70 16.68 11.07
C GLN A 168 3.59 17.75 11.09
N PHE A 169 2.96 18.01 12.24
CA PHE A 169 1.84 18.95 12.38
C PHE A 169 2.28 20.40 12.61
N GLN A 170 3.46 20.63 13.20
CA GLN A 170 4.02 21.97 13.34
C GLN A 170 4.43 22.57 11.98
N SER A 171 4.82 21.72 11.03
CA SER A 171 5.25 22.12 9.69
C SER A 171 4.17 22.69 8.77
N SER A 172 2.88 22.45 9.04
CA SER A 172 1.78 22.92 8.19
C SER A 172 1.33 24.36 8.48
N HIS A 173 1.87 24.99 9.53
CA HIS A 173 1.42 26.29 10.02
C HIS A 173 2.52 27.37 10.10
N GLU A 174 3.78 27.03 9.80
CA GLU A 174 4.90 27.99 9.82
C GLU A 174 5.03 28.71 8.47
N THR A 175 5.04 30.04 8.48
CA THR A 175 5.50 30.90 7.38
C THR A 175 7.02 30.96 7.36
N ASP A 176 7.63 31.14 6.18
CA ASP A 176 9.09 31.06 5.89
C ASP A 176 10.06 31.86 6.80
N ASP A 177 9.58 32.70 7.73
CA ASP A 177 10.38 33.64 8.53
C ASP A 177 10.54 33.29 10.04
N ASP A 178 9.97 32.19 10.57
CA ASP A 178 10.11 31.87 12.01
C ASP A 178 11.38 31.04 12.32
N VAL A 179 12.51 31.73 12.44
CA VAL A 179 13.85 31.14 12.57
C VAL A 179 14.18 30.63 14.00
N GLY A 180 13.33 30.89 15.00
CA GLY A 180 13.57 30.46 16.39
C GLY A 180 12.99 29.08 16.75
N GLY A 181 11.99 28.60 16.01
CA GLY A 181 11.18 27.44 16.36
C GLY A 181 11.68 26.08 15.85
N GLU A 182 12.54 26.05 14.82
CA GLU A 182 12.80 24.87 13.97
C GLU A 182 13.39 23.63 14.70
N LEU A 183 14.01 23.80 15.88
CA LEU A 183 14.63 22.72 16.66
C LEU A 183 14.03 22.52 18.06
N THR A 184 12.87 23.12 18.35
CA THR A 184 12.20 22.97 19.67
C THR A 184 11.88 21.50 19.99
N TRP A 185 11.52 20.73 18.97
CA TRP A 185 11.30 19.28 19.08
C TRP A 185 12.59 18.54 19.50
N LEU A 186 13.75 18.96 19.01
CA LEU A 186 15.06 18.35 19.35
C LEU A 186 15.34 18.53 20.84
N ARG A 187 15.07 19.73 21.37
CA ARG A 187 15.21 20.03 22.80
C ARG A 187 14.25 19.20 23.66
N ALA A 188 13.01 19.01 23.19
CA ALA A 188 12.04 18.16 23.87
C ALA A 188 12.50 16.69 23.93
N MET A 189 13.08 16.16 22.85
CA MET A 189 13.59 14.78 22.80
C MET A 189 14.81 14.55 23.71
N ARG A 190 15.60 15.59 23.98
CA ARG A 190 16.74 15.51 24.91
C ARG A 190 16.33 15.44 26.38
N GLY A 191 15.06 15.71 26.70
CA GLY A 191 14.55 15.73 28.07
C GLY A 191 14.78 14.42 28.83
N VAL A 192 14.73 13.27 28.16
CA VAL A 192 15.01 11.97 28.78
C VAL A 192 16.46 11.87 29.23
N SER A 193 17.43 12.15 28.36
CA SER A 193 18.87 12.09 28.71
C SER A 193 19.21 13.12 29.78
N ILE A 194 18.72 14.36 29.66
CA ILE A 194 18.98 15.40 30.67
C ILE A 194 18.48 14.96 32.04
N LEU A 195 17.25 14.43 32.14
CA LEU A 195 16.72 13.94 33.41
C LEU A 195 17.54 12.76 33.93
N TRP A 196 17.84 11.80 33.06
CA TRP A 196 18.61 10.61 33.40
C TRP A 196 20.04 10.91 33.87
N ASP A 197 20.65 12.00 33.41
CA ASP A 197 22.02 12.37 33.75
C ASP A 197 22.14 13.21 35.02
N THR A 198 21.03 13.69 35.58
CA THR A 198 21.06 14.36 36.89
C THR A 198 21.39 13.38 38.01
N SER A 199 22.32 13.76 38.89
CA SER A 199 22.72 12.94 40.05
C SER A 199 21.55 12.59 40.96
N ASP A 200 20.59 13.52 41.05
CA ASP A 200 19.38 13.39 41.85
C ASP A 200 18.47 12.28 41.31
N MET A 201 18.14 12.32 40.00
CA MET A 201 17.31 11.29 39.36
C MET A 201 17.98 9.92 39.40
N ARG A 202 19.29 9.87 39.08
CA ARG A 202 20.06 8.61 39.14
C ARG A 202 20.03 7.99 40.52
N SER A 203 20.02 8.78 41.59
CA SER A 203 19.97 8.26 42.95
C SER A 203 18.64 7.58 43.25
N HIS A 204 17.54 8.10 42.72
CA HIS A 204 16.19 7.59 42.92
C HIS A 204 15.82 6.42 42.00
N LEU A 205 16.49 6.28 40.85
CA LEU A 205 16.32 5.15 39.94
C LEU A 205 17.13 3.91 40.34
N LYS A 206 17.92 3.94 41.43
CA LYS A 206 18.65 2.75 41.91
C LYS A 206 17.68 1.64 42.31
N GLY A 207 17.71 0.52 41.58
CA GLY A 207 16.77 -0.59 41.77
C GLY A 207 15.41 -0.38 41.09
N SER A 208 15.29 0.65 40.24
CA SER A 208 14.08 0.92 39.45
C SER A 208 13.78 -0.22 38.48
N VAL A 209 12.49 -0.44 38.26
CA VAL A 209 11.97 -1.36 37.23
C VAL A 209 12.28 -0.89 35.80
N LEU A 210 12.69 0.38 35.63
CA LEU A 210 13.01 0.99 34.35
C LEU A 210 14.51 0.95 34.01
N LEU A 211 15.37 0.43 34.89
CA LEU A 211 16.81 0.31 34.60
C LEU A 211 17.11 -0.56 33.38
N ASP A 212 16.24 -1.53 33.07
CA ASP A 212 16.39 -2.33 31.85
C ASP A 212 16.05 -1.53 30.58
N MET A 213 15.36 -0.39 30.67
CA MET A 213 15.18 0.53 29.53
C MET A 213 16.48 1.24 29.17
N GLU A 214 17.33 1.55 30.15
CA GLU A 214 18.66 2.12 29.91
C GLU A 214 19.49 1.14 29.09
N LYS A 215 19.49 -0.15 29.46
CA LYS A 215 20.21 -1.20 28.72
C LYS A 215 19.70 -1.37 27.30
N ASP A 216 18.40 -1.19 27.08
CA ASP A 216 17.80 -1.27 25.74
C ASP A 216 18.27 -0.10 24.83
N GLY A 217 18.51 1.08 25.42
CA GLY A 217 19.13 2.23 24.75
C GLY A 217 20.66 2.19 24.65
N THR A 218 21.35 1.55 25.61
CA THR A 218 22.82 1.63 25.81
C THR A 218 23.58 0.33 25.56
N CYS A 219 22.93 -0.77 25.15
CA CYS A 219 23.60 -2.06 24.96
C CYS A 219 24.75 -1.93 23.95
N SER A 220 25.97 -2.23 24.42
CA SER A 220 27.22 -2.20 23.65
C SER A 220 27.05 -2.86 22.30
N TYR A 221 27.58 -2.21 21.26
CA TYR A 221 27.69 -2.74 19.90
C TYR A 221 28.19 -4.18 19.92
N GLY A 222 27.27 -5.15 19.85
CA GLY A 222 27.63 -6.52 19.55
C GLY A 222 28.32 -6.51 18.19
N GLN A 223 29.43 -7.24 18.07
CA GLN A 223 30.18 -7.31 16.81
C GLN A 223 29.22 -7.64 15.67
N VAL A 224 29.01 -6.65 14.80
CA VAL A 224 28.24 -6.82 13.58
C VAL A 224 29.09 -7.67 12.64
N ASN A 225 28.55 -8.81 12.19
CA ASN A 225 29.24 -9.67 11.24
C ASN A 225 29.47 -8.92 9.92
N ASP A 226 30.72 -8.95 9.50
CA ASP A 226 31.37 -8.09 8.50
C ASP A 226 31.05 -8.45 7.03
N THR A 227 29.84 -8.92 6.71
CA THR A 227 29.64 -9.63 5.43
C THR A 227 28.90 -8.89 4.33
N ASP A 228 28.25 -7.74 4.57
CA ASP A 228 27.61 -6.96 3.49
C ASP A 228 27.42 -5.49 3.91
N SER A 229 28.37 -4.57 3.63
CA SER A 229 28.18 -3.18 4.07
C SER A 229 28.90 -2.14 3.21
N TRP A 230 28.11 -1.22 2.64
CA TRP A 230 28.53 0.03 2.03
C TRP A 230 28.78 1.15 3.07
N ALA A 231 28.53 0.85 4.36
CA ALA A 231 28.68 1.82 5.44
C ALA A 231 30.13 2.32 5.62
N PRO A 232 31.19 1.49 5.49
CA PRO A 232 32.57 1.98 5.56
C PRO A 232 32.92 3.00 4.48
N GLU A 233 32.39 2.86 3.26
CA GLU A 233 32.58 3.83 2.18
C GLU A 233 31.86 5.15 2.47
N VAL A 234 30.58 5.11 2.89
CA VAL A 234 29.82 6.32 3.22
C VAL A 234 30.39 7.02 4.45
N SER A 235 30.79 6.26 5.48
CA SER A 235 31.52 6.82 6.63
C SER A 235 32.78 7.55 6.15
N ARG A 236 33.60 6.93 5.30
CA ARG A 236 34.83 7.55 4.78
C ARG A 236 34.57 8.87 4.02
N GLU A 237 33.54 8.92 3.18
CA GLU A 237 33.17 10.15 2.48
C GLU A 237 32.63 11.23 3.43
N ILE A 238 31.89 10.84 4.48
CA ILE A 238 31.46 11.78 5.51
C ILE A 238 32.66 12.29 6.32
N TYR A 239 33.65 11.46 6.66
CA TYR A 239 34.87 11.91 7.35
C TYR A 239 35.67 12.92 6.52
N LYS A 240 35.79 12.73 5.20
CA LYS A 240 36.45 13.69 4.29
C LYS A 240 35.80 15.08 4.31
N LEU A 241 34.50 15.19 4.58
CA LEU A 241 33.84 16.51 4.73
C LEU A 241 34.38 17.34 5.90
N PHE A 242 34.92 16.67 6.90
CA PHE A 242 35.49 17.31 8.09
C PHE A 242 37.00 17.51 7.97
N GLU A 243 37.68 16.82 7.05
CA GLU A 243 39.10 17.06 6.75
C GLU A 243 39.33 18.40 6.01
N VAL A 244 38.31 18.88 5.30
CA VAL A 244 38.34 20.17 4.58
C VAL A 244 37.76 21.27 5.47
N ASP A 245 38.60 22.20 5.93
CA ASP A 245 38.23 23.41 6.66
C ASP A 245 37.43 23.19 7.97
N CYS A 246 37.69 22.10 8.70
CA CYS A 246 37.24 21.98 10.09
C CYS A 246 38.44 22.13 11.02
N ASP A 247 38.32 23.04 11.99
CA ASP A 247 39.26 23.11 13.09
C ASP A 247 39.28 21.76 13.85
N PRO A 248 40.47 21.15 14.09
CA PRO A 248 40.57 19.83 14.70
C PRO A 248 39.96 19.74 16.10
N ASP A 249 40.07 20.81 16.90
CA ASP A 249 39.51 20.85 18.25
C ASP A 249 37.98 20.91 18.18
N THR A 250 37.43 21.72 17.27
CA THR A 250 35.99 21.78 17.00
C THR A 250 35.43 20.44 16.50
N PHE A 251 36.17 19.74 15.62
CA PHE A 251 35.80 18.40 15.15
C PHE A 251 35.68 17.42 16.31
N LYS A 252 36.71 17.36 17.15
CA LYS A 252 36.79 16.47 18.30
C LYS A 252 35.69 16.75 19.33
N ASP A 253 35.48 18.02 19.66
CA ASP A 253 34.56 18.41 20.74
C ASP A 253 33.08 18.44 20.32
N SER A 254 32.80 18.53 19.03
CA SER A 254 31.43 18.76 18.53
C SER A 254 30.93 17.70 17.55
N TYR A 255 31.77 17.16 16.66
CA TYR A 255 31.32 16.30 15.56
C TYR A 255 31.72 14.84 15.69
N GLU A 256 32.85 14.53 16.32
CA GLU A 256 33.39 13.17 16.40
C GLU A 256 32.39 12.20 17.07
N GLY A 257 31.79 12.61 18.19
CA GLY A 257 30.76 11.82 18.88
C GLY A 257 29.53 11.53 18.00
N PRO A 258 28.79 12.56 17.54
CA PRO A 258 27.64 12.38 16.66
C PRO A 258 27.96 11.60 15.38
N LEU A 259 29.12 11.85 14.76
CA LEU A 259 29.53 11.13 13.55
C LEU A 259 29.74 9.64 13.84
N ASN A 260 30.42 9.30 14.92
CA ASN A 260 30.62 7.92 15.33
C ASN A 260 29.30 7.21 15.63
N SER A 261 28.42 7.84 16.41
CA SER A 261 27.08 7.29 16.70
C SER A 261 26.28 7.08 15.42
N LEU A 262 26.32 8.02 14.47
CA LEU A 262 25.64 7.88 13.18
C LEU A 262 26.22 6.74 12.34
N CYS A 263 27.55 6.62 12.25
CA CYS A 263 28.20 5.53 11.51
C CYS A 263 27.83 4.17 12.11
N GLN A 264 27.72 4.08 13.43
CA GLN A 264 27.27 2.88 14.12
C GLN A 264 25.81 2.57 13.81
N LEU A 265 24.91 3.57 13.80
CA LEU A 265 23.52 3.39 13.38
C LEU A 265 23.39 2.89 11.93
N MET A 266 24.26 3.32 11.02
CA MET A 266 24.27 2.84 9.63
C MET A 266 24.60 1.34 9.51
N GLN A 267 25.29 0.77 10.49
CA GLN A 267 25.62 -0.65 10.55
C GLN A 267 24.49 -1.49 11.18
N LEU A 268 23.52 -0.84 11.84
CA LEU A 268 22.36 -1.51 12.40
C LEU A 268 21.30 -1.72 11.32
N GLY A 269 20.62 -2.87 11.36
CA GLY A 269 19.44 -3.09 10.54
C GLY A 269 18.30 -2.13 10.94
N ASN A 270 17.50 -1.70 9.96
CA ASN A 270 16.36 -0.79 10.17
C ASN A 270 15.11 -1.50 10.74
N ALA A 271 15.32 -2.44 11.67
CA ALA A 271 14.25 -3.16 12.32
C ALA A 271 13.55 -2.29 13.38
N HIS A 272 12.25 -2.48 13.57
CA HIS A 272 11.46 -1.84 14.62
C HIS A 272 12.10 -1.98 16.02
N GLU A 273 12.80 -3.08 16.26
CA GLU A 273 13.52 -3.35 17.50
C GLU A 273 14.61 -2.31 17.81
N MET A 274 15.19 -1.69 16.79
CA MET A 274 16.30 -0.74 16.95
C MET A 274 15.82 0.70 17.19
N ILE A 275 14.51 0.96 17.15
CA ILE A 275 13.92 2.31 17.25
C ILE A 275 14.44 3.12 18.44
N CYS A 276 14.58 2.51 19.63
CA CYS A 276 15.10 3.21 20.81
C CYS A 276 16.56 3.64 20.64
N LYS A 277 17.39 2.85 19.94
CA LYS A 277 18.79 3.21 19.62
C LYS A 277 18.87 4.35 18.63
N PHE A 278 18.02 4.34 17.60
CA PHE A 278 17.96 5.48 16.69
C PHE A 278 17.48 6.75 17.41
N MET A 279 16.54 6.62 18.35
CA MET A 279 16.06 7.77 19.12
C MET A 279 17.07 8.28 20.15
N SER A 280 17.98 7.43 20.67
CA SER A 280 19.00 7.84 21.65
C SER A 280 20.04 8.79 21.07
N PHE A 281 20.31 8.70 19.75
CA PHE A 281 21.22 9.59 19.03
C PHE A 281 21.03 11.07 19.38
N VAL A 282 19.77 11.55 19.40
CA VAL A 282 19.46 12.96 19.70
C VAL A 282 19.75 13.29 21.17
N GLY A 283 19.46 12.36 22.07
CA GLY A 283 19.75 12.51 23.50
C GLY A 283 21.24 12.68 23.77
N GLU A 284 22.06 11.92 23.05
CA GLU A 284 23.52 11.85 23.20
C GLU A 284 24.28 13.01 22.52
N LEU A 285 23.59 13.90 21.79
CA LEU A 285 24.24 15.01 21.10
C LEU A 285 24.93 15.95 22.12
N PRO A 286 26.23 16.27 21.92
CA PRO A 286 26.93 17.26 22.71
C PRO A 286 26.25 18.63 22.66
N SER A 287 26.34 19.40 23.75
CA SER A 287 25.79 20.76 23.78
C SER A 287 26.43 21.68 22.73
N SER A 288 27.72 21.48 22.43
CA SER A 288 28.45 22.16 21.36
C SER A 288 27.84 21.87 19.97
N PHE A 289 27.49 20.61 19.70
CA PHE A 289 26.80 20.21 18.46
C PHE A 289 25.41 20.84 18.33
N VAL A 290 24.65 20.91 19.44
CA VAL A 290 23.33 21.55 19.43
C VAL A 290 23.44 23.06 19.17
N GLN A 291 24.47 23.73 19.70
CA GLN A 291 24.73 25.13 19.37
C GLN A 291 25.05 25.32 17.89
N LEU A 292 25.78 24.40 17.27
CA LEU A 292 26.05 24.41 15.83
C LEU A 292 24.75 24.23 15.02
N LEU A 293 23.85 23.34 15.44
CA LEU A 293 22.52 23.21 14.83
C LEU A 293 21.70 24.51 14.94
N ASP A 294 21.73 25.19 16.10
CA ASP A 294 21.07 26.49 16.30
C ASP A 294 21.66 27.59 15.41
N GLN A 295 22.97 27.53 15.16
CA GLN A 295 23.67 28.42 14.22
C GLN A 295 23.46 28.03 12.75
N LYS A 296 22.68 26.97 12.49
CA LYS A 296 22.46 26.40 11.15
C LYS A 296 23.76 26.01 10.47
N ASP A 297 24.72 25.51 11.26
CA ASP A 297 25.96 24.97 10.74
C ASP A 297 25.65 23.88 9.72
N PRO A 298 26.22 23.97 8.50
CA PRO A 298 25.90 23.02 7.46
C PRO A 298 26.22 21.59 7.88
N ARG A 299 27.42 21.33 8.42
CA ARG A 299 27.87 19.96 8.73
C ARG A 299 26.98 19.31 9.78
N ALA A 300 26.56 20.07 10.79
CA ALA A 300 25.66 19.60 11.83
C ALA A 300 24.27 19.27 11.27
N LEU A 301 23.72 20.14 10.42
CA LEU A 301 22.44 19.90 9.74
C LEU A 301 22.51 18.68 8.81
N LEU A 302 23.66 18.44 8.17
CA LEU A 302 23.87 17.28 7.32
C LEU A 302 23.82 15.98 8.11
N LEU A 303 24.54 15.88 9.23
CA LEU A 303 24.52 14.69 10.08
C LEU A 303 23.11 14.42 10.62
N LEU A 304 22.39 15.47 11.03
CA LEU A 304 21.00 15.35 11.45
C LEU A 304 20.07 14.89 10.31
N CYS A 305 20.35 15.33 9.07
CA CYS A 305 19.62 14.91 7.88
C CYS A 305 19.83 13.42 7.58
N TYR A 306 21.07 12.92 7.70
CA TYR A 306 21.38 11.49 7.57
C TYR A 306 20.68 10.66 8.65
N TRP A 307 20.75 11.09 9.91
CA TRP A 307 20.04 10.43 11.01
C TRP A 307 18.53 10.35 10.71
N SER A 308 17.93 11.45 10.27
CA SER A 308 16.52 11.52 9.90
C SER A 308 16.18 10.57 8.75
N ALA A 309 17.08 10.41 7.78
CA ALA A 309 16.90 9.48 6.67
C ALA A 309 16.98 8.01 7.14
N LEU A 310 17.91 7.66 8.02
CA LEU A 310 17.98 6.31 8.58
C LEU A 310 16.73 5.99 9.41
N LEU A 311 16.30 6.94 10.24
CA LEU A 311 15.10 6.81 11.07
C LEU A 311 13.82 6.67 10.21
N GLY A 312 13.76 7.33 9.05
CA GLY A 312 12.67 7.20 8.07
C GLY A 312 12.56 5.82 7.41
N GLN A 313 13.54 4.93 7.60
CA GLN A 313 13.51 3.54 7.11
C GLN A 313 12.88 2.57 8.12
N ILE A 314 12.63 3.02 9.35
CA ILE A 314 12.00 2.20 10.38
C ILE A 314 10.49 2.23 10.19
N ASP A 315 9.93 1.04 9.93
CA ASP A 315 8.50 0.81 9.75
C ASP A 315 7.77 0.95 11.10
N SER A 316 7.49 2.20 11.49
CA SER A 316 6.79 2.56 12.72
C SER A 316 5.84 3.74 12.49
N TRP A 317 4.60 3.59 12.95
CA TRP A 317 3.47 4.50 12.68
C TRP A 317 3.69 5.95 13.14
N TRP A 318 4.54 6.15 14.15
CA TRP A 318 4.82 7.46 14.74
C TRP A 318 6.21 8.01 14.39
N VAL A 319 7.00 7.29 13.59
CA VAL A 319 8.40 7.65 13.27
C VAL A 319 8.59 8.02 11.81
N MET A 320 8.11 7.19 10.87
CA MET A 320 8.41 7.34 9.45
C MET A 320 7.97 8.71 8.90
N GLY A 321 6.74 9.13 9.21
CA GLY A 321 6.18 10.42 8.76
C GLY A 321 7.01 11.63 9.23
N PRO A 322 7.19 11.83 10.54
CA PRO A 322 8.01 12.91 11.09
C PRO A 322 9.47 12.92 10.58
N ALA A 323 10.12 11.76 10.53
CA ALA A 323 11.50 11.63 10.05
C ALA A 323 11.63 12.06 8.57
N ASN A 324 10.64 11.75 7.74
CA ASN A 324 10.64 12.16 6.35
C ASN A 324 10.40 13.67 6.18
N VAL A 325 9.48 14.26 6.97
CA VAL A 325 9.23 15.71 6.98
C VAL A 325 10.48 16.48 7.42
N LEU A 326 11.12 16.02 8.51
CA LEU A 326 12.34 16.62 9.03
C LEU A 326 13.47 16.54 8.00
N GLY A 327 13.71 15.37 7.41
CA GLY A 327 14.71 15.20 6.35
C GLY A 327 14.43 16.10 5.13
N GLY A 328 13.16 16.32 4.78
CA GLY A 328 12.75 17.28 3.76
C GLY A 328 13.07 18.74 4.10
N LYS A 329 12.74 19.19 5.31
CA LYS A 329 13.05 20.56 5.80
C LYS A 329 14.56 20.82 5.84
N LEU A 330 15.33 19.87 6.36
CA LEU A 330 16.80 19.98 6.43
C LEU A 330 17.44 20.12 5.04
N LYS A 331 16.87 19.48 4.01
CA LYS A 331 17.29 19.73 2.61
C LYS A 331 16.87 21.10 2.10
N ALA A 332 15.65 21.51 2.41
CA ALA A 332 15.06 22.76 1.92
C ALA A 332 15.78 24.00 2.46
N LEU A 333 16.41 23.90 3.64
CA LEU A 333 17.26 24.92 4.27
C LEU A 333 18.53 25.32 3.46
N ARG A 334 18.60 25.01 2.16
CA ARG A 334 19.63 25.47 1.20
C ARG A 334 21.07 25.19 1.64
N PHE A 335 21.29 24.03 2.27
CA PHE A 335 22.61 23.55 2.66
C PHE A 335 23.62 23.51 1.49
N LEU A 336 23.17 23.11 0.30
CA LEU A 336 24.03 23.05 -0.89
C LEU A 336 24.32 24.41 -1.54
N ASP A 337 23.56 25.46 -1.26
CA ASP A 337 23.75 26.76 -1.91
C ASP A 337 24.68 27.70 -1.12
N LYS A 338 24.93 27.43 0.16
CA LYS A 338 25.86 28.19 1.00
C LYS A 338 27.28 27.60 1.06
N TRP A 339 27.47 26.34 0.66
CA TRP A 339 28.79 25.70 0.67
C TRP A 339 29.62 26.17 -0.54
N GLN A 340 30.74 26.86 -0.27
CA GLN A 340 31.53 27.57 -1.30
C GLN A 340 32.42 26.65 -2.15
N GLU A 341 32.65 25.41 -1.74
CA GLU A 341 33.50 24.46 -2.48
C GLU A 341 32.74 23.68 -3.57
N PRO A 342 33.11 23.84 -4.87
CA PRO A 342 32.39 23.23 -5.99
C PRO A 342 32.50 21.70 -6.09
N ASP A 343 33.64 21.13 -5.67
CA ASP A 343 33.97 19.72 -5.94
C ASP A 343 33.23 18.77 -4.99
N LEU A 344 33.21 19.09 -3.69
CA LEU A 344 32.39 18.39 -2.70
C LEU A 344 30.90 18.57 -2.97
N ARG A 345 30.48 19.75 -3.44
CA ARG A 345 29.08 20.02 -3.85
C ARG A 345 28.60 19.11 -4.97
N SER A 346 29.48 18.67 -5.88
CA SER A 346 29.15 17.80 -7.00
C SER A 346 29.05 16.31 -6.60
N SER A 347 30.00 15.83 -5.80
CA SER A 347 30.04 14.45 -5.29
C SER A 347 28.88 14.19 -4.33
N PHE A 348 28.63 15.13 -3.40
CA PHE A 348 27.52 15.04 -2.46
C PHE A 348 26.17 15.26 -3.12
N ARG A 349 26.05 16.07 -4.19
CA ARG A 349 24.80 16.11 -4.98
C ARG A 349 24.46 14.72 -5.49
N SER A 350 25.42 13.99 -6.03
CA SER A 350 25.17 12.65 -6.59
C SER A 350 24.70 11.66 -5.51
N GLU A 351 25.41 11.55 -4.38
CA GLU A 351 25.08 10.56 -3.34
C GLU A 351 23.89 10.95 -2.47
N ILE A 352 23.78 12.22 -2.07
CA ILE A 352 22.60 12.73 -1.34
C ILE A 352 21.40 12.69 -2.27
N LEU A 353 21.46 13.13 -3.54
CA LEU A 353 20.31 13.01 -4.44
C LEU A 353 19.99 11.55 -4.75
N THR A 354 20.93 10.61 -4.81
CA THR A 354 20.59 9.20 -5.08
C THR A 354 19.94 8.55 -3.85
N SER A 355 20.48 8.80 -2.65
CA SER A 355 19.89 8.32 -1.40
C SER A 355 18.57 9.02 -1.08
N PHE A 356 18.41 10.31 -1.44
CA PHE A 356 17.24 11.12 -1.09
C PHE A 356 16.21 11.37 -2.21
N CYS A 357 16.50 11.16 -3.50
CA CYS A 357 15.47 11.15 -4.56
C CYS A 357 14.50 9.99 -4.33
N TYR A 358 15.00 8.86 -3.81
CA TYR A 358 14.18 7.78 -3.26
C TYR A 358 13.26 8.26 -2.11
N PHE A 359 13.71 9.22 -1.28
CA PHE A 359 12.91 9.78 -0.17
C PHE A 359 11.87 10.81 -0.60
N THR A 360 12.15 11.66 -1.59
CA THR A 360 11.18 12.68 -2.05
C THR A 360 10.05 12.10 -2.89
N GLU A 361 10.30 11.03 -3.66
CA GLU A 361 9.22 10.28 -4.32
C GLU A 361 8.33 9.59 -3.28
N THR A 362 8.91 9.12 -2.17
CA THR A 362 8.17 8.55 -1.03
C THR A 362 7.35 9.61 -0.29
N ILE A 363 7.83 10.86 -0.11
CA ILE A 363 7.08 11.96 0.54
C ILE A 363 5.84 12.40 -0.27
N ASN A 364 5.92 12.41 -1.60
CA ASN A 364 4.77 12.71 -2.45
C ASN A 364 3.74 11.57 -2.48
N LEU A 365 4.16 10.34 -2.21
CA LEU A 365 3.30 9.16 -2.08
C LEU A 365 2.72 9.02 -0.65
N SER A 366 3.48 9.36 0.39
CA SER A 366 3.12 9.12 1.81
C SER A 366 2.15 10.14 2.40
N ASN A 367 2.11 11.38 1.90
CA ASN A 367 1.13 12.39 2.35
C ASN A 367 -0.31 12.10 1.91
N LYS A 368 -0.55 11.10 1.05
CA LYS A 368 -1.90 10.71 0.61
C LYS A 368 -2.34 9.31 1.05
N GLN A 369 -1.48 8.53 1.71
CA GLN A 369 -1.76 7.12 2.02
C GLN A 369 -1.11 6.65 3.33
N LEU A 370 -1.49 7.23 4.47
CA LEU A 370 -1.23 6.61 5.76
C LEU A 370 -2.43 5.75 6.17
N GLN A 371 -2.54 4.57 5.56
CA GLN A 371 -3.10 3.35 6.15
C GLN A 371 -2.71 2.16 5.26
N ILE A 372 -2.34 1.04 5.91
CA ILE A 372 -1.95 -0.28 5.38
C ILE A 372 -0.43 -0.54 5.37
N PHE A 373 0.06 -1.03 6.51
CA PHE A 373 1.37 -1.66 6.71
C PHE A 373 1.39 -3.10 6.17
N SER A 374 2.50 -3.49 5.53
CA SER A 374 3.34 -4.64 5.93
C SER A 374 4.23 -5.09 4.77
N THR A 375 5.55 -4.82 4.79
CA THR A 375 6.48 -5.58 3.93
C THR A 375 7.94 -5.64 4.42
N GLN A 376 8.19 -6.21 5.60
CA GLN A 376 9.55 -6.60 6.01
C GLN A 376 10.07 -7.89 5.32
N ARG A 377 9.25 -8.61 4.55
CA ARG A 377 9.66 -9.91 3.94
C ARG A 377 10.40 -9.80 2.60
N ASN A 378 10.55 -8.60 2.04
CA ASN A 378 11.19 -8.39 0.73
C ASN A 378 12.64 -7.90 0.80
N LEU A 379 13.18 -7.60 1.99
CA LEU A 379 14.49 -6.95 2.14
C LEU A 379 15.70 -7.86 1.93
N LEU A 380 15.61 -9.17 2.21
CA LEU A 380 16.73 -10.11 1.97
C LEU A 380 16.90 -10.53 0.50
N HIS A 381 15.89 -10.37 -0.35
CA HIS A 381 16.00 -10.67 -1.79
C HIS A 381 16.50 -9.48 -2.63
N LEU A 382 16.57 -8.27 -2.07
CA LEU A 382 16.95 -7.05 -2.82
C LEU A 382 18.44 -6.72 -2.79
N VAL A 383 19.21 -7.25 -1.82
CA VAL A 383 20.67 -7.01 -1.73
C VAL A 383 21.45 -7.73 -2.84
N GLN A 384 20.88 -8.79 -3.43
CA GLN A 384 21.49 -9.47 -4.59
C GLN A 384 21.28 -8.77 -5.94
N PHE A 385 20.58 -7.63 -5.99
CA PHE A 385 20.22 -6.96 -7.24
C PHE A 385 20.95 -5.62 -7.44
N LYS A 386 22.28 -5.62 -7.42
CA LYS A 386 23.08 -4.52 -7.99
C LYS A 386 23.91 -5.02 -9.17
N MET A 387 23.30 -4.88 -10.35
CA MET A 387 23.86 -4.40 -11.62
C MET A 387 22.85 -4.73 -12.73
N SER A 388 21.87 -3.84 -13.02
CA SER A 388 21.28 -3.62 -14.38
C SER A 388 19.90 -2.91 -14.40
N ALA A 389 19.77 -1.94 -15.34
CA ALA A 389 18.58 -1.47 -16.08
C ALA A 389 17.48 -0.59 -15.39
N PRO A 390 16.85 0.34 -16.15
CA PRO A 390 15.80 1.26 -15.67
C PRO A 390 14.54 0.56 -15.14
N GLN A 391 13.85 1.22 -14.19
CA GLN A 391 12.65 0.68 -13.52
C GLN A 391 11.54 0.34 -14.53
N ARG A 392 11.26 -0.95 -14.69
CA ARG A 392 10.26 -1.48 -15.63
C ARG A 392 8.84 -1.27 -15.08
N PHE A 393 7.99 -0.54 -15.80
CA PHE A 393 6.57 -0.36 -15.43
C PHE A 393 5.63 -0.64 -16.60
N VAL A 394 4.38 -0.99 -16.28
CA VAL A 394 3.31 -1.24 -17.25
C VAL A 394 2.31 -0.09 -17.25
N VAL A 395 1.91 0.36 -18.43
CA VAL A 395 0.86 1.36 -18.61
C VAL A 395 -0.47 0.68 -18.89
N VAL A 396 -1.56 1.12 -18.26
CA VAL A 396 -2.93 0.65 -18.56
C VAL A 396 -3.81 1.84 -18.95
N ALA A 397 -4.23 1.89 -20.21
CA ALA A 397 -5.22 2.85 -20.69
C ALA A 397 -6.64 2.28 -20.54
N GLY A 398 -7.58 3.08 -20.05
CA GLY A 398 -8.95 2.60 -19.74
C GLY A 398 -9.07 1.97 -18.34
N ALA A 399 -8.13 2.27 -17.44
CA ALA A 399 -8.09 1.71 -16.09
C ALA A 399 -9.32 2.08 -15.23
N ALA A 400 -10.04 3.17 -15.53
CA ALA A 400 -11.30 3.52 -14.86
C ALA A 400 -12.52 2.67 -15.28
N GLY A 401 -12.33 1.72 -16.22
CA GLY A 401 -13.33 0.74 -16.64
C GLY A 401 -13.25 -0.58 -15.85
N ASN A 402 -14.26 -1.44 -15.97
CA ASN A 402 -14.34 -2.69 -15.22
C ASN A 402 -13.14 -3.62 -15.50
N LEU A 403 -12.84 -3.89 -16.78
CA LEU A 403 -11.69 -4.74 -17.14
C LEU A 403 -10.35 -4.06 -16.83
N GLY A 404 -10.15 -2.81 -17.28
CA GLY A 404 -8.90 -2.08 -17.09
C GLY A 404 -8.50 -1.91 -15.62
N SER A 405 -9.46 -1.66 -14.74
CA SER A 405 -9.18 -1.56 -13.30
C SER A 405 -8.66 -2.88 -12.74
N ARG A 406 -9.30 -4.00 -13.11
CA ARG A 406 -8.88 -5.34 -12.68
C ARG A 406 -7.54 -5.75 -13.25
N ILE A 407 -7.20 -5.34 -14.49
CA ILE A 407 -5.87 -5.58 -15.07
C ILE A 407 -4.81 -4.86 -14.22
N ALA A 408 -5.02 -3.57 -13.93
CA ALA A 408 -4.10 -2.78 -13.12
C ALA A 408 -3.93 -3.35 -11.70
N LEU A 409 -5.02 -3.78 -11.06
CA LEU A 409 -4.96 -4.42 -9.73
C LEU A 409 -4.20 -5.75 -9.76
N ASN A 410 -4.42 -6.60 -10.76
CA ASN A 410 -3.69 -7.86 -10.88
C ASN A 410 -2.20 -7.65 -11.19
N LEU A 411 -1.84 -6.62 -11.96
CA LEU A 411 -0.44 -6.23 -12.15
C LEU A 411 0.22 -5.83 -10.82
N ARG A 412 -0.48 -5.06 -9.97
CA ARG A 412 0.01 -4.71 -8.63
C ARG A 412 0.17 -5.93 -7.73
N LYS A 413 -0.78 -6.87 -7.76
CA LYS A 413 -0.65 -8.17 -7.05
C LYS A 413 0.57 -8.98 -7.50
N ARG A 414 1.01 -8.80 -8.76
CA ARG A 414 2.23 -9.39 -9.32
C ARG A 414 3.49 -8.54 -9.06
N ASN A 415 3.44 -7.56 -8.15
CA ASN A 415 4.52 -6.63 -7.82
C ASN A 415 5.05 -5.80 -9.01
N VAL A 416 4.23 -5.58 -10.05
CA VAL A 416 4.59 -4.75 -11.20
C VAL A 416 4.26 -3.29 -10.90
N ALA A 417 5.16 -2.35 -11.24
CA ALA A 417 4.84 -0.92 -11.22
C ALA A 417 3.80 -0.60 -12.31
N VAL A 418 2.72 0.11 -11.96
CA VAL A 418 1.61 0.38 -12.88
C VAL A 418 1.32 1.86 -12.97
N LYS A 419 1.18 2.36 -14.20
CA LYS A 419 0.68 3.70 -14.50
C LYS A 419 -0.63 3.62 -15.29
N ALA A 420 -1.72 4.09 -14.70
CA ALA A 420 -3.02 4.14 -15.35
C ALA A 420 -3.24 5.47 -16.07
N LEU A 421 -3.52 5.45 -17.37
CA LEU A 421 -3.93 6.63 -18.12
C LEU A 421 -5.44 6.81 -18.01
N VAL A 422 -5.87 7.95 -17.50
CA VAL A 422 -7.28 8.34 -17.37
C VAL A 422 -7.52 9.70 -18.03
N ARG A 423 -8.76 9.97 -18.44
CA ARG A 423 -9.11 11.27 -19.02
C ARG A 423 -9.04 12.37 -17.95
N PRO A 424 -8.64 13.60 -18.31
CA PRO A 424 -8.73 14.74 -17.40
C PRO A 424 -10.13 14.88 -16.83
N GLY A 425 -10.24 15.15 -15.53
CA GLY A 425 -11.53 15.29 -14.85
C GLY A 425 -12.25 13.97 -14.54
N THR A 426 -11.57 12.82 -14.66
CA THR A 426 -12.10 11.55 -14.13
C THR A 426 -12.25 11.64 -12.61
N ALA A 427 -13.46 11.49 -12.09
CA ALA A 427 -13.73 11.59 -10.65
C ALA A 427 -12.82 10.66 -9.82
N ALA A 428 -12.26 11.19 -8.72
CA ALA A 428 -11.33 10.46 -7.86
C ALA A 428 -11.90 9.11 -7.37
N SER A 429 -13.19 9.07 -7.04
CA SER A 429 -13.91 7.87 -6.61
C SER A 429 -13.83 6.70 -7.62
N ARG A 430 -13.76 6.99 -8.92
CA ARG A 430 -13.62 5.98 -9.98
C ARG A 430 -12.21 5.38 -10.08
N THR A 431 -11.22 6.01 -9.45
CA THR A 431 -9.82 5.58 -9.44
C THR A 431 -9.30 5.25 -8.05
N GLN A 432 -10.12 5.42 -7.00
CA GLN A 432 -9.68 5.27 -5.62
C GLN A 432 -9.09 3.88 -5.36
N ARG A 433 -9.81 2.82 -5.73
CA ARG A 433 -9.32 1.43 -5.60
C ARG A 433 -7.97 1.19 -6.30
N LEU A 434 -7.69 1.91 -7.39
CA LEU A 434 -6.41 1.82 -8.08
C LEU A 434 -5.30 2.54 -7.32
N ARG A 435 -5.60 3.73 -6.79
CA ARG A 435 -4.67 4.47 -5.93
C ARG A 435 -4.33 3.65 -4.70
N ASP A 436 -5.34 3.08 -4.03
CA ASP A 436 -5.17 2.24 -2.83
C ASP A 436 -4.26 1.02 -3.09
N ALA A 437 -4.22 0.52 -4.33
CA ALA A 437 -3.33 -0.56 -4.74
C ALA A 437 -1.92 -0.10 -5.20
N GLY A 438 -1.60 1.19 -5.06
CA GLY A 438 -0.33 1.78 -5.49
C GLY A 438 -0.19 1.97 -7.00
N VAL A 439 -1.31 2.08 -7.74
CA VAL A 439 -1.29 2.45 -9.17
C VAL A 439 -1.12 3.96 -9.32
N ILE A 440 -0.14 4.39 -10.11
CA ILE A 440 0.06 5.80 -10.45
C ILE A 440 -1.02 6.21 -11.44
N ILE A 441 -1.83 7.21 -11.10
CA ILE A 441 -2.84 7.75 -12.01
C ILE A 441 -2.26 8.95 -12.76
N ALA A 442 -2.21 8.85 -14.09
CA ALA A 442 -1.83 9.95 -14.98
C ALA A 442 -3.07 10.45 -15.75
N GLU A 443 -3.45 11.70 -15.50
CA GLU A 443 -4.48 12.38 -16.28
C GLU A 443 -3.88 12.86 -17.59
N VAL A 444 -4.36 12.31 -18.71
CA VAL A 444 -3.80 12.57 -20.04
C VAL A 444 -4.93 12.79 -21.02
N ASP A 445 -4.91 13.89 -21.76
CA ASP A 445 -5.77 14.04 -22.93
C ASP A 445 -5.34 13.01 -23.99
N MET A 446 -6.22 12.04 -24.23
CA MET A 446 -5.96 10.96 -25.16
C MET A 446 -6.00 11.39 -26.64
N ASN A 447 -6.20 12.68 -26.91
CA ASN A 447 -6.00 13.30 -28.22
C ASN A 447 -4.60 13.88 -28.43
N ASP A 448 -3.85 14.11 -27.35
CA ASP A 448 -2.50 14.67 -27.39
C ASP A 448 -1.44 13.55 -27.38
N VAL A 449 -0.94 13.20 -28.57
CA VAL A 449 0.10 12.17 -28.74
C VAL A 449 1.36 12.50 -27.95
N THR A 450 1.72 13.78 -27.79
CA THR A 450 2.91 14.20 -27.06
C THR A 450 2.75 13.94 -25.56
N ALA A 451 1.59 14.30 -25.00
CA ALA A 451 1.27 14.03 -23.60
C ALA A 451 1.18 12.53 -23.30
N ILE A 452 0.64 11.73 -24.23
CA ILE A 452 0.65 10.26 -24.11
C ILE A 452 2.09 9.75 -24.15
N THR A 453 2.91 10.20 -25.12
CA THR A 453 4.31 9.76 -25.29
C THR A 453 5.12 10.00 -24.01
N LYS A 454 5.02 11.20 -23.43
CA LYS A 454 5.67 11.52 -22.14
C LYS A 454 5.22 10.58 -21.03
N SER A 455 3.94 10.23 -21.00
CA SER A 455 3.37 9.37 -19.96
C SER A 455 3.78 7.91 -20.09
N VAL A 456 3.99 7.43 -21.31
CA VAL A 456 4.39 6.03 -21.60
C VAL A 456 5.90 5.83 -21.77
N THR A 457 6.69 6.90 -21.79
CA THR A 457 8.16 6.82 -21.85
C THR A 457 8.73 6.05 -20.67
N GLY A 458 9.54 5.03 -20.96
CA GLY A 458 10.11 4.10 -19.97
C GLY A 458 9.24 2.88 -19.66
N ALA A 459 8.02 2.78 -20.20
CA ALA A 459 7.16 1.63 -20.01
C ALA A 459 7.68 0.39 -20.77
N THR A 460 7.58 -0.78 -20.16
CA THR A 460 7.86 -2.04 -20.86
C THR A 460 6.68 -2.50 -21.71
N THR A 461 5.48 -2.41 -21.14
CA THR A 461 4.24 -2.83 -21.81
C THR A 461 3.19 -1.73 -21.69
N VAL A 462 2.46 -1.47 -22.78
CA VAL A 462 1.24 -0.66 -22.77
C VAL A 462 0.05 -1.56 -23.03
N VAL A 463 -0.93 -1.54 -22.13
CA VAL A 463 -2.18 -2.29 -22.23
C VAL A 463 -3.33 -1.35 -22.51
N SER A 464 -4.05 -1.60 -23.60
CA SER A 464 -5.28 -0.91 -23.95
C SER A 464 -6.48 -1.72 -23.45
N ALA A 465 -7.27 -1.13 -22.56
CA ALA A 465 -8.58 -1.63 -22.12
C ALA A 465 -9.69 -0.64 -22.49
N LEU A 466 -9.54 0.00 -23.65
CA LEU A 466 -10.44 1.05 -24.15
C LEU A 466 -11.67 0.45 -24.84
N GLN A 467 -12.85 0.91 -24.42
CA GLN A 467 -14.11 0.48 -25.02
C GLN A 467 -14.71 1.59 -25.88
N GLY A 468 -15.09 1.26 -27.10
CA GLY A 468 -15.85 2.14 -27.98
C GLY A 468 -15.94 1.64 -29.41
N LEU A 469 -16.34 2.53 -30.31
CA LEU A 469 -16.47 2.28 -31.75
C LEU A 469 -15.24 2.80 -32.51
N ARG A 470 -15.36 3.07 -33.81
CA ARG A 470 -14.27 3.55 -34.68
C ARG A 470 -13.44 4.67 -34.06
N GLY A 471 -14.06 5.71 -33.51
CA GLY A 471 -13.35 6.84 -32.89
C GLY A 471 -12.43 6.45 -31.71
N VAL A 472 -12.77 5.39 -30.98
CA VAL A 472 -11.99 4.89 -29.86
C VAL A 472 -10.99 3.81 -30.30
N ILE A 473 -11.48 2.77 -31.01
CA ILE A 473 -10.68 1.60 -31.39
C ILE A 473 -9.62 1.93 -32.45
N LEU A 474 -9.95 2.82 -33.39
CA LEU A 474 -9.03 3.22 -34.47
C LEU A 474 -8.43 4.61 -34.27
N GLY A 475 -9.12 5.48 -33.52
CA GLY A 475 -8.66 6.83 -33.20
C GLY A 475 -7.84 6.87 -31.91
N VAL A 476 -8.49 6.81 -30.75
CA VAL A 476 -7.82 6.95 -29.44
C VAL A 476 -6.74 5.88 -29.22
N GLN A 477 -7.06 4.62 -29.49
CA GLN A 477 -6.09 3.54 -29.37
C GLN A 477 -4.98 3.63 -30.45
N GLY A 478 -5.28 4.18 -31.63
CA GLY A 478 -4.28 4.50 -32.66
C GLY A 478 -3.24 5.49 -32.16
N ARG A 479 -3.68 6.58 -31.53
CA ARG A 479 -2.77 7.55 -30.90
C ARG A 479 -1.96 6.95 -29.76
N LEU A 480 -2.56 6.05 -28.97
CA LEU A 480 -1.85 5.32 -27.92
C LEU A 480 -0.75 4.43 -28.51
N LEU A 481 -1.01 3.77 -29.64
CA LEU A 481 -0.02 2.98 -30.38
C LEU A 481 1.11 3.88 -30.92
N GLU A 482 0.76 4.97 -31.60
CA GLU A 482 1.74 5.94 -32.13
C GLU A 482 2.67 6.47 -31.03
N ALA A 483 2.11 6.86 -29.89
CA ALA A 483 2.87 7.30 -28.73
C ALA A 483 3.75 6.20 -28.13
N SER A 484 3.26 4.95 -28.11
CA SER A 484 4.02 3.80 -27.59
C SER A 484 5.23 3.48 -28.48
N VAL A 485 5.07 3.59 -29.81
CA VAL A 485 6.17 3.44 -30.78
C VAL A 485 7.18 4.57 -30.59
N ALA A 486 6.72 5.82 -30.52
CA ALA A 486 7.60 6.98 -30.32
C ALA A 486 8.40 6.89 -29.01
N ALA A 487 7.79 6.36 -27.95
CA ALA A 487 8.42 6.12 -26.65
C ALA A 487 9.29 4.84 -26.58
N LYS A 488 9.37 4.06 -27.68
CA LYS A 488 10.11 2.79 -27.76
C LYS A 488 9.66 1.75 -26.72
N VAL A 489 8.36 1.70 -26.46
CA VAL A 489 7.76 0.66 -25.59
C VAL A 489 7.99 -0.72 -26.22
N GLN A 490 8.26 -1.72 -25.40
CA GLN A 490 8.62 -3.06 -25.90
C GLN A 490 7.39 -3.79 -26.45
N ARG A 491 6.29 -3.83 -25.69
CA ARG A 491 5.07 -4.56 -26.05
C ARG A 491 3.81 -3.70 -25.97
N PHE A 492 2.91 -3.91 -26.92
CA PHE A 492 1.55 -3.37 -26.90
C PHE A 492 0.50 -4.49 -26.80
N ILE A 493 -0.45 -4.37 -25.87
CA ILE A 493 -1.61 -5.26 -25.77
C ILE A 493 -2.85 -4.47 -26.19
N PRO A 494 -3.45 -4.77 -27.37
CA PRO A 494 -4.61 -4.06 -27.87
C PRO A 494 -5.90 -4.44 -27.14
N SER A 495 -6.90 -3.58 -27.26
CA SER A 495 -8.23 -3.77 -26.68
C SER A 495 -9.11 -4.68 -27.53
N ASP A 496 -8.68 -5.93 -27.66
CA ASP A 496 -9.39 -6.95 -28.43
C ASP A 496 -10.41 -7.69 -27.58
N TYR A 497 -9.99 -8.43 -26.54
CA TYR A 497 -10.86 -9.13 -25.56
C TYR A 497 -12.15 -9.67 -26.19
N SER A 498 -11.98 -10.59 -27.16
CA SER A 498 -13.07 -11.15 -27.95
C SER A 498 -12.85 -12.63 -28.29
N LEU A 499 -13.78 -13.21 -29.04
CA LEU A 499 -13.60 -14.44 -29.80
C LEU A 499 -12.50 -14.31 -30.86
N ASP A 500 -12.12 -15.41 -31.47
CA ASP A 500 -11.08 -15.41 -32.51
C ASP A 500 -11.58 -14.82 -33.83
N PHE A 501 -11.40 -13.51 -33.96
CA PHE A 501 -11.79 -12.78 -35.16
C PHE A 501 -10.89 -13.06 -36.37
N THR A 502 -9.72 -13.68 -36.17
CA THR A 502 -8.81 -14.04 -37.28
C THR A 502 -9.38 -15.18 -38.14
N LYS A 503 -10.26 -15.99 -37.54
CA LYS A 503 -10.97 -17.11 -38.18
C LYS A 503 -12.37 -16.74 -38.71
N CYS A 504 -12.86 -15.56 -38.35
CA CYS A 504 -14.15 -15.07 -38.81
C CYS A 504 -14.02 -14.33 -40.15
N ASP A 505 -15.07 -14.34 -40.97
CA ASP A 505 -15.06 -13.62 -42.25
C ASP A 505 -15.08 -12.09 -42.02
N PRO A 506 -14.36 -11.30 -42.85
CA PRO A 506 -14.51 -9.85 -42.86
C PRO A 506 -15.92 -9.40 -43.26
N GLY A 507 -16.40 -8.29 -42.70
CA GLY A 507 -17.69 -7.67 -43.06
C GLY A 507 -18.92 -8.29 -42.37
N THR A 508 -18.77 -9.44 -41.69
CA THR A 508 -19.88 -10.09 -40.99
C THR A 508 -20.14 -9.53 -39.60
N ASN A 509 -19.16 -8.84 -39.01
CA ASN A 509 -19.26 -8.29 -37.66
C ASN A 509 -18.47 -6.98 -37.53
N ARG A 510 -19.21 -5.88 -37.41
CA ARG A 510 -18.65 -4.51 -37.36
C ARG A 510 -17.53 -4.37 -36.32
N ASN A 511 -17.73 -4.91 -35.12
CA ASN A 511 -16.78 -4.71 -34.03
C ASN A 511 -15.50 -5.55 -34.22
N LEU A 512 -15.61 -6.71 -34.88
CA LEU A 512 -14.44 -7.52 -35.25
C LEU A 512 -13.69 -6.90 -36.43
N ASP A 513 -14.39 -6.27 -37.37
CA ASP A 513 -13.77 -5.54 -38.48
C ASP A 513 -12.94 -4.35 -37.98
N LEU A 514 -13.42 -3.61 -36.98
CA LEU A 514 -12.64 -2.55 -36.34
C LEU A 514 -11.34 -3.07 -35.71
N ARG A 515 -11.35 -4.30 -35.16
CA ARG A 515 -10.12 -4.94 -34.63
C ARG A 515 -9.18 -5.33 -35.77
N ARG A 516 -9.70 -5.93 -36.85
CA ARG A 516 -8.89 -6.24 -38.05
C ARG A 516 -8.21 -5.01 -38.63
N GLU A 517 -8.96 -3.91 -38.78
CA GLU A 517 -8.40 -2.65 -39.27
C GLU A 517 -7.35 -2.06 -38.31
N PHE A 518 -7.55 -2.19 -37.00
CA PHE A 518 -6.55 -1.79 -36.02
C PHE A 518 -5.28 -2.67 -36.12
N HIS A 519 -5.43 -3.97 -36.36
CA HIS A 519 -4.31 -4.90 -36.54
C HIS A 519 -3.46 -4.57 -37.77
N THR A 520 -4.05 -4.08 -38.85
CA THR A 520 -3.28 -3.52 -39.99
C THR A 520 -2.34 -2.40 -39.54
N LYS A 521 -2.77 -1.55 -38.59
CA LYS A 521 -1.90 -0.51 -38.00
C LYS A 521 -0.87 -1.08 -37.03
N LEU A 522 -1.23 -2.07 -36.21
CA LEU A 522 -0.29 -2.75 -35.31
C LEU A 522 0.85 -3.40 -36.09
N ASP A 523 0.53 -4.15 -37.15
CA ASP A 523 1.53 -4.82 -37.98
C ASP A 523 2.47 -3.82 -38.67
N ALA A 524 1.92 -2.69 -39.16
CA ALA A 524 2.72 -1.63 -39.78
C ALA A 524 3.59 -0.85 -38.78
N SER A 525 3.30 -0.90 -37.49
CA SER A 525 3.96 -0.07 -36.47
C SER A 525 5.34 -0.57 -36.02
N GLY A 526 5.65 -1.85 -36.26
CA GLY A 526 6.91 -2.47 -35.85
C GLY A 526 7.07 -2.75 -34.34
N ILE A 527 6.12 -2.37 -33.49
CA ILE A 527 6.14 -2.72 -32.06
C ILE A 527 5.78 -4.20 -31.87
N GLN A 528 6.34 -4.85 -30.84
CA GLN A 528 5.84 -6.18 -30.47
C GLN A 528 4.43 -6.04 -29.91
N TRP A 529 3.54 -6.95 -30.25
CA TRP A 529 2.17 -6.92 -29.75
C TRP A 529 1.64 -8.31 -29.43
N THR A 530 0.71 -8.35 -28.48
CA THR A 530 0.04 -9.58 -28.07
C THR A 530 -1.43 -9.30 -27.79
N SER A 531 -2.31 -9.92 -28.55
CA SER A 531 -3.75 -9.88 -28.37
C SER A 531 -4.21 -11.00 -27.45
N VAL A 532 -5.09 -10.67 -26.50
CA VAL A 532 -5.76 -11.64 -25.62
C VAL A 532 -7.19 -11.82 -26.10
N LEU A 533 -7.52 -13.05 -26.50
CA LEU A 533 -8.82 -13.46 -27.00
C LEU A 533 -9.50 -14.38 -25.98
N ASN A 534 -10.55 -13.89 -25.32
CA ASN A 534 -11.18 -14.57 -24.18
C ASN A 534 -12.55 -15.19 -24.49
N GLY A 535 -13.00 -15.12 -25.74
CA GLY A 535 -14.34 -15.56 -26.11
C GLY A 535 -15.40 -14.56 -25.64
N ALA A 536 -16.55 -15.05 -25.18
CA ALA A 536 -17.56 -14.19 -24.57
C ALA A 536 -17.25 -13.94 -23.10
N PHE A 537 -17.44 -12.70 -22.63
CA PHE A 537 -17.47 -12.45 -21.19
C PHE A 537 -18.63 -13.23 -20.56
N MET A 538 -18.30 -14.10 -19.61
CA MET A 538 -19.26 -15.01 -18.97
C MET A 538 -20.39 -14.26 -18.27
N GLU A 539 -20.13 -13.06 -17.77
CA GLU A 539 -21.11 -12.19 -17.13
C GLU A 539 -22.25 -11.82 -18.10
N LEU A 540 -22.00 -11.75 -19.41
CA LEU A 540 -23.06 -11.51 -20.39
C LEU A 540 -24.02 -12.70 -20.51
N LEU A 541 -23.52 -13.92 -20.31
CA LEU A 541 -24.35 -15.12 -20.24
C LEU A 541 -25.17 -15.14 -18.94
N THR A 542 -24.53 -14.93 -17.78
CA THR A 542 -25.17 -15.09 -16.46
C THR A 542 -26.15 -13.96 -16.12
N THR A 543 -25.92 -12.75 -16.65
CA THR A 543 -26.85 -11.61 -16.52
C THR A 543 -27.97 -11.62 -17.56
N GLY A 544 -27.97 -12.56 -18.52
CA GLY A 544 -29.01 -12.71 -19.54
C GLY A 544 -28.89 -11.74 -20.73
N GLN A 545 -27.77 -11.02 -20.88
CA GLN A 545 -27.51 -10.17 -22.04
C GLN A 545 -27.27 -10.99 -23.32
N ILE A 546 -26.71 -12.19 -23.17
CA ILE A 546 -26.71 -13.23 -24.20
C ILE A 546 -27.95 -14.10 -23.93
N PRO A 547 -29.00 -14.03 -24.75
CA PRO A 547 -30.26 -14.73 -24.51
C PRO A 547 -30.14 -16.21 -24.92
N ILE A 548 -29.28 -16.96 -24.24
CA ILE A 548 -29.14 -18.42 -24.41
C ILE A 548 -29.89 -19.16 -23.32
N ILE A 549 -29.87 -18.66 -22.08
CA ILE A 549 -30.57 -19.27 -20.95
C ILE A 549 -31.96 -18.63 -20.84
N ASN A 550 -33.01 -19.44 -21.05
CA ASN A 550 -34.40 -19.02 -20.84
C ASN A 550 -34.93 -19.62 -19.55
N ASP A 551 -34.93 -18.82 -18.49
CA ASP A 551 -35.36 -19.21 -17.15
C ASP A 551 -36.88 -19.44 -17.08
N ARG A 552 -37.68 -18.73 -17.89
CA ARG A 552 -39.14 -18.85 -17.87
C ARG A 552 -39.63 -20.23 -18.36
N TRP A 553 -38.94 -20.81 -19.33
CA TRP A 553 -39.32 -22.09 -19.94
C TRP A 553 -38.36 -23.23 -19.59
N HIS A 554 -37.34 -22.95 -18.76
CA HIS A 554 -36.24 -23.87 -18.46
C HIS A 554 -35.64 -24.46 -19.75
N ARG A 555 -35.23 -23.57 -20.67
CA ARG A 555 -34.66 -23.96 -21.97
C ARG A 555 -33.30 -23.30 -22.22
N ILE A 556 -32.38 -24.07 -22.79
CA ILE A 556 -31.11 -23.56 -23.32
C ILE A 556 -31.23 -23.42 -24.83
N MET A 557 -31.38 -22.19 -25.29
CA MET A 557 -31.54 -21.86 -26.70
C MET A 557 -30.24 -22.05 -27.47
N HIS A 558 -30.30 -22.76 -28.60
CA HIS A 558 -29.15 -22.91 -29.50
C HIS A 558 -29.54 -22.72 -30.97
N PHE A 559 -28.58 -22.21 -31.74
CA PHE A 559 -28.65 -22.10 -33.19
C PHE A 559 -27.64 -23.06 -33.81
N GLY A 560 -28.03 -23.74 -34.88
CA GLY A 560 -27.20 -24.79 -35.47
C GLY A 560 -27.06 -26.00 -34.54
N SER A 561 -25.86 -26.57 -34.48
CA SER A 561 -25.59 -27.80 -33.71
C SER A 561 -25.64 -27.55 -32.20
N ALA A 562 -26.33 -28.44 -31.47
CA ALA A 562 -26.32 -28.44 -30.01
C ALA A 562 -24.94 -28.82 -29.41
N ASP A 563 -24.06 -29.41 -30.22
CA ASP A 563 -22.72 -29.86 -29.83
C ASP A 563 -21.63 -28.79 -30.07
N GLN A 564 -21.99 -27.67 -30.71
CA GLN A 564 -21.07 -26.55 -30.88
C GLN A 564 -20.68 -25.99 -29.51
N LYS A 565 -19.39 -26.09 -29.17
CA LYS A 565 -18.84 -25.50 -27.95
C LYS A 565 -18.67 -23.99 -28.09
N LEU A 566 -19.05 -23.28 -27.04
CA LEU A 566 -18.96 -21.84 -26.92
C LEU A 566 -17.99 -21.50 -25.78
N ASP A 567 -17.07 -20.57 -26.03
CA ASP A 567 -16.02 -20.19 -25.08
C ASP A 567 -16.45 -19.00 -24.22
N TYR A 568 -16.41 -19.20 -22.90
CA TYR A 568 -16.74 -18.19 -21.91
C TYR A 568 -15.58 -18.00 -20.94
N THR A 569 -15.27 -16.74 -20.64
CA THR A 569 -14.25 -16.37 -19.65
C THR A 569 -14.78 -15.20 -18.83
N THR A 570 -14.57 -15.22 -17.52
CA THR A 570 -14.98 -14.11 -16.67
C THR A 570 -14.10 -12.88 -16.89
N ILE A 571 -14.61 -11.69 -16.59
CA ILE A 571 -13.81 -10.45 -16.60
C ILE A 571 -12.62 -10.55 -15.62
N PRO A 572 -12.77 -11.06 -14.38
CA PRO A 572 -11.64 -11.33 -13.48
C PRO A 572 -10.54 -12.20 -14.10
N ASP A 573 -10.88 -13.35 -14.70
CA ASP A 573 -9.88 -14.27 -15.27
C ASP A 573 -9.18 -13.64 -16.47
N THR A 574 -9.95 -12.96 -17.33
CA THR A 574 -9.42 -12.20 -18.48
C THR A 574 -8.43 -11.13 -18.00
N ALA A 575 -8.75 -10.42 -16.92
CA ALA A 575 -7.89 -9.41 -16.34
C ALA A 575 -6.60 -10.00 -15.73
N ALA A 576 -6.73 -11.12 -15.01
CA ALA A 576 -5.61 -11.80 -14.37
C ALA A 576 -4.63 -12.36 -15.41
N TYR A 577 -5.14 -12.97 -16.48
CA TYR A 577 -4.33 -13.46 -17.59
C TYR A 577 -3.67 -12.32 -18.37
N THR A 578 -4.41 -11.25 -18.68
CA THR A 578 -3.84 -10.08 -19.36
C THR A 578 -2.72 -9.43 -18.54
N ALA A 579 -2.88 -9.35 -17.20
CA ALA A 579 -1.84 -8.88 -16.30
C ALA A 579 -0.60 -9.80 -16.32
N ALA A 580 -0.78 -11.12 -16.39
CA ALA A 580 0.32 -12.08 -16.52
C ALA A 580 1.09 -11.85 -17.84
N VAL A 581 0.38 -11.70 -18.96
CA VAL A 581 0.96 -11.40 -20.28
C VAL A 581 1.70 -10.06 -20.29
N ALA A 582 1.15 -9.04 -19.64
CA ALA A 582 1.77 -7.73 -19.59
C ALA A 582 3.04 -7.70 -18.72
N ALA A 583 3.10 -8.56 -17.70
CA ALA A 583 4.25 -8.73 -16.80
C ALA A 583 5.31 -9.69 -17.37
N ASP A 584 4.95 -10.60 -18.29
CA ASP A 584 5.84 -11.60 -18.86
C ASP A 584 6.92 -10.93 -19.73
N SER A 585 8.18 -11.00 -19.30
CA SER A 585 9.31 -10.48 -20.08
C SER A 585 9.68 -11.35 -21.28
N ASN A 586 9.16 -12.59 -21.37
CA ASN A 586 9.46 -13.50 -22.46
C ASN A 586 8.66 -13.15 -23.72
N PRO A 587 9.13 -13.53 -24.91
CA PRO A 587 8.33 -13.45 -26.13
C PRO A 587 7.00 -14.19 -25.99
N THR A 588 5.94 -13.54 -26.43
CA THR A 588 4.57 -14.04 -26.41
C THR A 588 4.07 -14.21 -27.84
N PRO A 589 3.26 -15.25 -28.14
CA PRO A 589 2.54 -15.33 -29.40
C PRO A 589 1.75 -14.05 -29.67
N ARG A 590 1.55 -13.72 -30.96
CA ARG A 590 0.71 -12.58 -31.36
C ARG A 590 -0.72 -12.71 -30.85
N PHE A 591 -1.25 -13.93 -30.81
CA PHE A 591 -2.60 -14.22 -30.32
C PHE A 591 -2.52 -15.26 -29.21
N LEU A 592 -3.03 -14.89 -28.03
CA LEU A 592 -3.26 -15.79 -26.90
C LEU A 592 -4.76 -15.98 -26.72
N ARG A 593 -5.19 -17.24 -26.61
CA ARG A 593 -6.58 -17.66 -26.59
C ARG A 593 -6.90 -18.31 -25.26
N ILE A 594 -7.86 -17.76 -24.53
CA ILE A 594 -8.20 -18.25 -23.18
C ILE A 594 -9.69 -18.52 -23.04
N ALA A 595 -10.02 -19.59 -22.31
CA ALA A 595 -11.39 -19.98 -22.04
C ALA A 595 -11.50 -20.50 -20.61
N GLY A 596 -12.28 -19.84 -19.76
CA GLY A 596 -12.63 -20.38 -18.44
C GLY A 596 -13.55 -21.60 -18.53
N SER A 597 -14.37 -21.68 -19.58
CA SER A 597 -15.17 -22.84 -19.93
C SER A 597 -15.44 -22.89 -21.42
N SER A 598 -15.42 -24.10 -21.98
CA SER A 598 -15.79 -24.38 -23.37
C SER A 598 -16.91 -25.42 -23.38
N ILE A 599 -18.15 -24.96 -23.41
CA ILE A 599 -19.35 -25.79 -23.18
C ILE A 599 -20.35 -25.66 -24.32
N ASN A 600 -21.11 -26.71 -24.58
CA ASN A 600 -22.19 -26.70 -25.57
C ASN A 600 -23.57 -26.53 -24.89
N ALA A 601 -24.65 -26.58 -25.67
CA ALA A 601 -26.00 -26.37 -25.15
C ALA A 601 -26.46 -27.47 -24.18
N LYS A 602 -26.00 -28.71 -24.39
CA LYS A 602 -26.31 -29.88 -23.53
C LYS A 602 -25.59 -29.75 -22.18
N ASP A 603 -24.31 -29.40 -22.22
CA ASP A 603 -23.50 -29.17 -21.01
C ASP A 603 -24.11 -28.04 -20.17
N LEU A 604 -24.48 -26.93 -20.80
CA LEU A 604 -25.10 -25.78 -20.11
C LEU A 604 -26.46 -26.15 -19.51
N ALA A 605 -27.27 -26.98 -20.19
CA ALA A 605 -28.55 -27.45 -19.65
C ALA A 605 -28.34 -28.33 -18.40
N ALA A 606 -27.33 -29.21 -18.42
CA ALA A 606 -26.98 -30.02 -17.26
C ALA A 606 -26.50 -29.16 -16.07
N ILE A 607 -25.64 -28.17 -16.33
CA ILE A 607 -25.15 -27.24 -15.31
C ILE A 607 -26.30 -26.42 -14.71
N ALA A 608 -27.14 -25.81 -15.55
CA ALA A 608 -28.28 -25.01 -15.09
C ALA A 608 -29.26 -25.85 -14.25
N THR A 609 -29.50 -27.10 -14.66
CA THR A 609 -30.34 -28.05 -13.90
C THR A 609 -29.75 -28.32 -12.52
N LYS A 610 -28.46 -28.63 -12.47
CA LYS A 610 -27.74 -28.91 -11.22
C LYS A 610 -27.77 -27.72 -10.26
N VAL A 611 -27.49 -26.51 -10.76
CA VAL A 611 -27.36 -25.31 -9.92
C VAL A 611 -28.72 -24.82 -9.42
N ARG A 612 -29.77 -24.91 -10.25
CA ARG A 612 -31.07 -24.28 -9.96
C ARG A 612 -32.15 -25.23 -9.47
N GLY A 613 -31.92 -26.54 -9.56
CA GLY A 613 -32.87 -27.57 -9.11
C GLY A 613 -34.08 -27.78 -10.03
N GLU A 614 -34.16 -27.07 -11.16
CA GLU A 614 -35.21 -27.18 -12.17
C GLU A 614 -34.68 -27.85 -13.43
N GLN A 615 -35.49 -28.65 -14.14
CA GLN A 615 -35.00 -29.38 -15.31
C GLN A 615 -34.87 -28.47 -16.54
N TYR A 616 -33.64 -28.13 -16.93
CA TYR A 616 -33.33 -27.43 -18.17
C TYR A 616 -33.07 -28.43 -19.32
N THR A 617 -33.54 -28.10 -20.52
CA THR A 617 -33.26 -28.87 -21.74
C THR A 617 -32.86 -27.97 -22.92
N PRO A 618 -32.00 -28.44 -23.84
CA PRO A 618 -31.68 -27.69 -25.06
C PRO A 618 -32.92 -27.49 -25.94
N MET A 619 -33.01 -26.31 -26.58
CA MET A 619 -34.05 -25.96 -27.54
C MET A 619 -33.41 -25.38 -28.80
N TRP A 620 -33.67 -26.03 -29.93
CA TRP A 620 -33.23 -25.53 -31.23
C TRP A 620 -34.11 -24.36 -31.68
N ILE A 621 -33.48 -23.22 -31.95
CA ILE A 621 -34.17 -21.99 -32.39
C ILE A 621 -34.09 -21.79 -33.90
N GLY A 622 -33.07 -22.34 -34.56
CA GLY A 622 -32.89 -22.17 -35.99
C GLY A 622 -31.51 -22.55 -36.49
N SER A 623 -31.32 -22.51 -37.80
CA SER A 623 -29.99 -22.66 -38.41
C SER A 623 -29.16 -21.37 -38.24
N VAL A 624 -27.83 -21.49 -38.34
CA VAL A 624 -26.93 -20.33 -38.38
C VAL A 624 -27.27 -19.39 -39.54
N GLY A 625 -27.67 -19.95 -40.69
CA GLY A 625 -28.10 -19.16 -41.85
C GLY A 625 -29.37 -18.33 -41.56
N LEU A 626 -30.35 -18.91 -40.86
CA LEU A 626 -31.55 -18.19 -40.45
C LEU A 626 -31.21 -17.04 -39.49
N LEU A 627 -30.30 -17.27 -38.53
CA LEU A 627 -29.82 -16.22 -37.64
C LEU A 627 -29.18 -15.05 -38.42
N ARG A 628 -28.38 -15.32 -39.46
CA ARG A 628 -27.81 -14.28 -40.34
C ARG A 628 -28.89 -13.44 -41.03
N VAL A 629 -29.94 -14.10 -41.54
CA VAL A 629 -31.06 -13.40 -42.18
C VAL A 629 -31.78 -12.49 -41.17
N PHE A 630 -32.05 -12.99 -39.96
CA PHE A 630 -32.65 -12.18 -38.89
C PHE A 630 -31.80 -10.98 -38.51
N ILE A 631 -30.47 -11.15 -38.43
CA ILE A 631 -29.53 -10.05 -38.18
C ILE A 631 -29.64 -8.98 -39.27
N SER A 632 -29.66 -9.38 -40.55
CA SER A 632 -29.79 -8.44 -41.67
C SER A 632 -31.11 -7.68 -41.64
N ILE A 633 -32.23 -8.36 -41.36
CA ILE A 633 -33.54 -7.72 -41.21
C ILE A 633 -33.52 -6.75 -40.03
N LEU A 634 -33.02 -7.16 -38.87
CA LEU A 634 -32.98 -6.31 -37.68
C LEU A 634 -32.11 -5.08 -37.90
N LYS A 635 -30.97 -5.23 -38.59
CA LYS A 635 -30.09 -4.12 -38.96
C LYS A 635 -30.80 -3.13 -39.89
N PHE A 636 -31.61 -3.62 -40.83
CA PHE A 636 -32.43 -2.77 -41.70
C PHE A 636 -33.54 -2.05 -40.94
N VAL A 637 -34.29 -2.76 -40.10
CA VAL A 637 -35.46 -2.22 -39.37
C VAL A 637 -35.07 -1.22 -38.28
N ILE A 638 -34.00 -1.48 -37.52
CA ILE A 638 -33.51 -0.59 -36.45
C ILE A 638 -32.58 0.52 -37.02
N GLY A 639 -32.60 0.73 -38.34
CA GLY A 639 -31.94 1.87 -38.98
C GLY A 639 -30.42 1.86 -38.90
N GLY A 640 -29.79 0.70 -38.74
CA GLY A 640 -28.33 0.58 -38.73
C GLY A 640 -27.66 1.59 -37.82
N GLU A 641 -28.10 1.73 -36.56
CA GLU A 641 -27.50 2.65 -35.57
C GLU A 641 -26.02 2.31 -35.35
N GLU A 642 -25.16 2.76 -36.27
CA GLU A 642 -23.73 2.48 -36.25
C GLU A 642 -23.02 3.23 -35.12
N ASN A 643 -23.73 4.14 -34.45
CA ASN A 643 -23.22 5.00 -33.39
C ASN A 643 -23.42 4.43 -31.98
N LYS A 644 -24.20 3.35 -31.80
CA LYS A 644 -24.32 2.65 -30.49
C LYS A 644 -23.27 1.55 -30.35
N ILE A 645 -22.71 1.44 -29.13
CA ILE A 645 -21.66 0.47 -28.81
C ILE A 645 -22.18 -0.97 -28.91
N PHE A 646 -23.38 -1.23 -28.37
CA PHE A 646 -24.01 -2.56 -28.34
C PHE A 646 -25.50 -2.54 -28.76
N PRO A 647 -25.81 -2.28 -30.05
CA PRO A 647 -27.17 -2.48 -30.53
C PRO A 647 -27.49 -4.00 -30.55
N PRO A 648 -28.77 -4.40 -30.39
CA PRO A 648 -29.15 -5.82 -30.33
C PRO A 648 -28.66 -6.65 -31.54
N TRP A 649 -28.66 -6.07 -32.75
CA TRP A 649 -28.14 -6.74 -33.95
C TRP A 649 -26.65 -7.04 -33.86
N GLN A 650 -25.86 -6.21 -33.17
CA GLN A 650 -24.41 -6.44 -33.01
C GLN A 650 -24.15 -7.58 -32.02
N GLY A 651 -24.92 -7.66 -30.92
CA GLY A 651 -24.87 -8.79 -30.01
C GLY A 651 -25.17 -10.11 -30.73
N MET A 652 -26.16 -10.10 -31.63
CA MET A 652 -26.48 -11.26 -32.46
C MET A 652 -25.41 -11.61 -33.49
N GLN A 653 -24.72 -10.62 -34.08
CA GLN A 653 -23.54 -10.91 -34.94
C GLN A 653 -22.45 -11.65 -34.16
N TYR A 654 -22.21 -11.25 -32.91
CA TYR A 654 -21.25 -11.94 -32.06
C TYR A 654 -21.70 -13.35 -31.73
N LEU A 655 -22.98 -13.53 -31.37
CA LEU A 655 -23.58 -14.85 -31.13
C LEU A 655 -23.47 -15.74 -32.37
N GLU A 656 -23.74 -15.21 -33.57
CA GLU A 656 -23.60 -15.94 -34.84
C GLU A 656 -22.17 -16.46 -35.03
N ASN A 657 -21.16 -15.64 -34.75
CA ASN A 657 -19.76 -16.05 -34.87
C ASN A 657 -19.39 -17.15 -33.86
N MET A 658 -20.03 -17.16 -32.68
CA MET A 658 -19.85 -18.22 -31.68
C MET A 658 -20.53 -19.53 -32.11
N VAL A 659 -21.82 -19.49 -32.45
CA VAL A 659 -22.63 -20.69 -32.78
C VAL A 659 -22.29 -21.28 -34.15
N SER A 660 -21.67 -20.51 -35.04
CA SER A 660 -21.10 -21.02 -36.29
C SER A 660 -19.78 -21.76 -36.10
N GLY A 661 -19.16 -21.65 -34.93
CA GLY A 661 -17.83 -22.21 -34.64
C GLY A 661 -16.66 -21.41 -35.24
N LYS A 662 -16.92 -20.41 -36.08
CA LYS A 662 -15.85 -19.60 -36.72
C LYS A 662 -15.02 -18.82 -35.71
N GLY A 663 -15.63 -18.35 -34.62
CA GLY A 663 -14.94 -17.63 -33.55
C GLY A 663 -14.27 -18.52 -32.51
N LYS A 664 -14.28 -19.85 -32.67
CA LYS A 664 -13.81 -20.79 -31.66
C LYS A 664 -12.34 -20.58 -31.33
N LEU A 665 -12.06 -20.49 -30.03
CA LEU A 665 -10.70 -20.44 -29.52
C LEU A 665 -10.07 -21.83 -29.61
N ASP A 666 -9.01 -21.95 -30.40
CA ASP A 666 -8.24 -23.18 -30.59
C ASP A 666 -6.87 -22.83 -31.21
N PRO A 667 -5.73 -23.25 -30.60
CA PRO A 667 -5.63 -23.91 -29.29
C PRO A 667 -6.05 -23.00 -28.13
N ILE A 668 -6.15 -23.56 -26.93
CA ILE A 668 -6.36 -22.82 -25.67
C ILE A 668 -5.02 -22.70 -24.93
N ASP A 669 -4.65 -21.47 -24.58
CA ASP A 669 -3.38 -21.09 -23.96
C ASP A 669 -3.48 -20.92 -22.44
N ASN A 670 -4.45 -21.57 -21.79
CA ASN A 670 -4.69 -21.46 -20.34
C ASN A 670 -3.46 -21.88 -19.52
N ASP A 671 -2.73 -22.91 -19.96
CA ASP A 671 -1.61 -23.50 -19.23
C ASP A 671 -0.32 -22.67 -19.27
N ARG A 672 -0.32 -21.55 -20.02
CA ARG A 672 0.85 -20.67 -20.12
C ARG A 672 1.22 -20.04 -18.78
N TYR A 673 0.22 -19.77 -17.94
CA TYR A 673 0.41 -19.21 -16.59
C TYR A 673 -0.31 -20.11 -15.58
N PRO A 674 0.36 -21.17 -15.08
CA PRO A 674 -0.27 -22.22 -14.28
C PRO A 674 -0.71 -21.75 -12.88
N ASP A 675 -0.32 -20.56 -12.46
CA ASP A 675 -0.77 -19.89 -11.23
C ASP A 675 -2.21 -19.35 -11.33
N LEU A 676 -2.80 -19.33 -12.53
CA LEU A 676 -4.15 -18.82 -12.74
C LEU A 676 -5.21 -19.91 -12.58
N GLU A 677 -6.18 -19.63 -11.71
CA GLU A 677 -7.38 -20.45 -11.57
C GLU A 677 -8.50 -19.92 -12.48
N TRP A 678 -9.18 -20.83 -13.17
CA TRP A 678 -10.22 -20.51 -14.14
C TRP A 678 -11.60 -20.69 -13.53
N THR A 679 -12.44 -19.67 -13.64
CA THR A 679 -13.83 -19.75 -13.17
C THR A 679 -14.68 -20.52 -14.17
N THR A 680 -15.35 -21.56 -13.69
CA THR A 680 -16.26 -22.37 -14.51
C THR A 680 -17.62 -21.69 -14.69
N VAL A 681 -18.35 -22.02 -15.76
CA VAL A 681 -19.74 -21.54 -15.95
C VAL A 681 -20.64 -21.95 -14.79
N GLU A 682 -20.44 -23.13 -14.19
CA GLU A 682 -21.19 -23.55 -13.00
C GLU A 682 -21.01 -22.54 -11.85
N LYS A 683 -19.75 -22.22 -11.51
CA LYS A 683 -19.44 -21.23 -10.48
C LYS A 683 -19.99 -19.84 -10.83
N GLY A 684 -19.86 -19.42 -12.09
CA GLY A 684 -20.40 -18.14 -12.56
C GLY A 684 -21.91 -18.02 -12.44
N ILE A 685 -22.67 -19.10 -12.70
CA ILE A 685 -24.13 -19.11 -12.51
C ILE A 685 -24.48 -19.04 -11.02
N ILE A 686 -23.79 -19.80 -10.17
CA ILE A 686 -23.99 -19.76 -8.71
C ILE A 686 -23.80 -18.35 -8.15
N GLU A 687 -22.71 -17.68 -8.51
CA GLU A 687 -22.40 -16.33 -8.05
C GLU A 687 -23.44 -15.32 -8.55
N ALA A 688 -23.84 -15.40 -9.81
CA ALA A 688 -24.84 -14.48 -10.38
C ALA A 688 -26.23 -14.68 -9.77
N ASP A 689 -26.65 -15.91 -9.49
CA ASP A 689 -27.93 -16.20 -8.85
C ASP A 689 -27.93 -15.73 -7.38
N ALA A 690 -26.80 -15.82 -6.68
CA ALA A 690 -26.62 -15.24 -5.34
C ALA A 690 -26.73 -13.71 -5.34
N GLU A 691 -26.09 -13.03 -6.31
CA GLU A 691 -26.19 -11.57 -6.46
C GLU A 691 -27.62 -11.10 -6.78
N LYS A 692 -28.39 -11.87 -7.56
CA LYS A 692 -29.80 -11.57 -7.85
C LYS A 692 -30.66 -11.63 -6.58
N LYS A 693 -30.46 -12.64 -5.74
CA LYS A 693 -31.17 -12.78 -4.45
C LYS A 693 -30.89 -11.59 -3.51
N ASN A 694 -29.62 -11.20 -3.39
CA ASN A 694 -29.22 -10.06 -2.54
C ASN A 694 -29.73 -8.69 -3.05
N LYS A 695 -30.27 -8.58 -4.28
CA LYS A 695 -30.87 -7.36 -4.83
C LYS A 695 -32.41 -7.37 -4.77
N SER A 696 -33.01 -8.53 -4.55
CA SER A 696 -34.46 -8.70 -4.38
C SER A 696 -34.90 -8.63 -2.92
N ASP A 697 -33.95 -8.81 -1.99
CA ASP A 697 -34.06 -8.51 -0.55
C ASP A 697 -33.64 -7.06 -0.28
#